data_AF-A0AB74KGP9-F1
#
_entry.id   AF-A0AB74KGP9-F1
#
_cell.length_a   1.000
_cell.length_b   1.000
_cell.length_c   1.000
_cell.angle_alpha   90.00
_cell.angle_beta   90.00
_cell.angle_gamma   90.00
#
_symmetry.space_group_name_H-M   'P 1'
#
loop_
_entity.id
_entity.type
_entity.pdbx_description
1 polymer ?
#
loop_
_entity_poly.entity_id
_entity_poly.type
_entity_poly.pdbx_seq_one_letter_code
_entity_poly.pdbx_strand_id
1 'polypeptide(L)'
;MDPYNKPQGPSPHYSLYQRELFANGPEGKLPSISSHPEKLQHDARKNLTDKGYWYSSSNAGLGWTHHANREAFYKHKIIPKTLQDTNTRDLTTEIFGHKIPAPIMFAPIGINKIYHPKGELAAATVAGELGLPYCLSTAASYSIEEVAEAHEKSASKKNESNSVNSYSGSKREVETSGPRFFQLYASQDSDVTESLLRRAWASGFDSVMITTDTPQLGLRMTDTDIANYAFYYGDLGNEMGLSDPVFMKKYGDDLKKDSSRWIDHSVWHGKPLTWEKVKDICKFWHELSGGRPFVLKGIQSVEDAETALSIGCDGIVVTNHAGRQVEGAVSSLEVLPDIAKAVGDKCTILFDSGIRTGSDIMKAIALGAHAVMIGRIWVWGLSAGEAGCRHVVRSLLADLDINMTVSGYRSLKDLKPTMLKYDPNGQLPAGRMSEHNLLFYAYAALGVQAVGSVYTGSWGALKTPKATKKAIREAKGEEEDDEDEKDEEVAEKLNAGDAKMFPIIGSAVLGSLFLIVKYVSKEYLNLLLGCYFSLIGGFAGAKYLDSAFYNLIGTSLYNKLFPKWRLLLVKGKEEEARFPFTASSIGFLVVSLAASLSYLYFERPWYLNNFLGLSFAWTGIKLIELDSLKTGAILLSGLFFYDIFWVFFTPVMVSVAKGLDAPIKLLWPKDAGLSFIAELAQKAGYECECLSKYLSGDAPGFTLLGLGDIVLPGVFVALCLRLDLHLATVRHHQQKKQGFPPTASDKFCKPYFTTCLVAYFLGLLTTVVVMHNFKAAQPALLYLSPACIGSVAIASYIRGEFKEVWTWTAEEDKEDKAEDKKSK
;
A
#
# COMPACT_ATOMS: atom_id res chain seq x y z
N MET A 1 11.12 6.45 31.85
CA MET A 1 12.29 5.55 31.67
C MET A 1 13.44 5.90 32.62
N ASP A 2 13.10 6.31 33.85
CA ASP A 2 14.08 6.62 34.88
C ASP A 2 14.63 5.28 35.44
N PRO A 3 15.97 5.04 35.51
CA PRO A 3 16.49 3.76 36.03
C PRO A 3 16.38 3.68 37.55
N TYR A 4 16.23 4.83 38.20
CA TYR A 4 16.30 5.01 39.63
C TYR A 4 14.89 5.03 40.22
N ASN A 5 13.90 5.52 39.48
CA ASN A 5 12.49 5.27 39.79
C ASN A 5 12.07 3.88 39.28
N LYS A 6 12.45 2.84 40.03
CA LYS A 6 11.97 1.47 39.80
C LYS A 6 10.65 1.27 40.54
N PRO A 7 9.54 1.09 39.81
CA PRO A 7 8.31 0.59 40.38
C PRO A 7 8.49 -0.58 41.33
N GLN A 8 7.85 -0.43 42.48
CA GLN A 8 7.78 -1.41 43.54
C GLN A 8 6.88 -2.57 43.07
N GLY A 9 7.13 -3.78 43.54
CA GLY A 9 6.31 -4.94 43.23
C GLY A 9 7.13 -6.18 42.87
N PRO A 10 6.44 -7.29 42.61
CA PRO A 10 7.08 -8.58 42.35
C PRO A 10 7.56 -8.74 40.91
N SER A 11 7.18 -7.84 39.99
CA SER A 11 7.48 -7.98 38.57
C SER A 11 8.81 -7.33 38.20
N PRO A 12 9.56 -7.93 37.25
CA PRO A 12 10.75 -7.33 36.69
C PRO A 12 10.45 -6.04 35.96
N HIS A 13 11.45 -5.17 35.87
CA HIS A 13 11.31 -3.85 35.26
C HIS A 13 11.46 -3.86 33.72
N TYR A 14 10.57 -4.57 33.02
CA TYR A 14 10.71 -4.84 31.58
C TYR A 14 10.77 -3.59 30.70
N SER A 15 10.12 -2.49 31.10
CA SER A 15 10.21 -1.19 30.41
C SER A 15 11.63 -0.63 30.28
N LEU A 16 12.59 -1.06 31.11
CA LEU A 16 14.01 -0.67 30.95
C LEU A 16 14.62 -1.21 29.65
N TYR A 17 14.05 -2.25 29.05
CA TYR A 17 14.55 -2.76 27.78
C TYR A 17 14.44 -1.73 26.65
N GLN A 18 13.34 -0.98 26.59
CA GLN A 18 13.21 0.13 25.63
C GLN A 18 14.34 1.15 25.80
N ARG A 19 14.70 1.44 27.06
CA ARG A 19 15.79 2.36 27.34
C ARG A 19 17.16 1.77 27.00
N GLU A 20 17.41 0.50 27.30
CA GLU A 20 18.63 -0.21 26.88
C GLU A 20 18.86 -0.02 25.38
N LEU A 21 17.81 -0.20 24.58
CA LEU A 21 17.87 0.02 23.13
C LEU A 21 18.18 1.47 22.75
N PHE A 22 17.57 2.46 23.41
CA PHE A 22 17.89 3.87 23.15
C PHE A 22 19.31 4.26 23.57
N ALA A 23 19.80 3.73 24.69
CA ALA A 23 21.15 3.98 25.18
C ALA A 23 22.23 3.38 24.27
N ASN A 24 21.93 2.26 23.61
CA ASN A 24 22.81 1.61 22.63
C ASN A 24 22.86 2.34 21.27
N GLY A 25 21.87 3.21 20.98
CA GLY A 25 21.74 3.92 19.70
C GLY A 25 22.97 4.74 19.30
N PRO A 26 23.52 5.62 20.18
CA PRO A 26 24.73 6.39 19.89
C PRO A 26 25.98 5.55 19.59
N GLU A 27 26.05 4.30 20.06
CA GLU A 27 27.15 3.37 19.78
C GLU A 27 26.94 2.57 18.48
N GLY A 28 25.82 2.80 17.77
CA GLY A 28 25.45 2.04 16.56
C GLY A 28 25.03 0.59 16.84
N LYS A 29 24.81 0.21 18.11
CA LYS A 29 24.41 -1.14 18.51
C LYS A 29 22.89 -1.30 18.38
N LEU A 30 22.44 -1.63 17.18
CA LEU A 30 21.02 -1.84 16.87
C LEU A 30 20.62 -3.32 16.99
N PRO A 31 19.34 -3.63 17.29
CA PRO A 31 18.81 -4.98 17.19
C PRO A 31 18.99 -5.57 15.79
N SER A 32 19.25 -6.88 15.71
CA SER A 32 19.40 -7.59 14.43
C SER A 32 18.08 -7.80 13.67
N ILE A 33 16.95 -7.61 14.33
CA ILE A 33 15.61 -7.77 13.76
C ILE A 33 14.64 -6.77 14.40
N SER A 34 13.62 -6.34 13.66
CA SER A 34 12.59 -5.43 14.17
C SER A 34 11.66 -6.10 15.18
N SER A 35 11.22 -5.39 16.22
CA SER A 35 10.13 -5.80 17.10
C SER A 35 8.74 -5.38 16.60
N HIS A 36 8.66 -4.50 15.59
CA HIS A 36 7.39 -4.12 14.96
C HIS A 36 6.80 -5.29 14.16
N PRO A 37 5.56 -5.77 14.44
CA PRO A 37 5.02 -7.02 13.89
C PRO A 37 5.10 -7.17 12.36
N GLU A 38 4.72 -6.14 11.60
CA GLU A 38 4.76 -6.19 10.12
C GLU A 38 6.20 -6.25 9.58
N LYS A 39 7.11 -5.46 10.15
CA LYS A 39 8.52 -5.47 9.76
C LYS A 39 9.22 -6.75 10.22
N LEU A 40 8.84 -7.29 11.36
CA LEU A 40 9.33 -8.56 11.87
C LEU A 40 9.00 -9.71 10.91
N GLN A 41 7.77 -9.75 10.37
CA GLN A 41 7.40 -10.70 9.34
C GLN A 41 8.22 -10.51 8.05
N HIS A 42 8.45 -9.26 7.63
CA HIS A 42 9.30 -8.93 6.48
C HIS A 42 10.76 -9.34 6.68
N ASP A 43 11.32 -9.10 7.87
CA ASP A 43 12.68 -9.51 8.19
C ASP A 43 12.79 -11.04 8.24
N ALA A 44 11.78 -11.74 8.79
CA ALA A 44 11.72 -13.19 8.73
C ALA A 44 11.66 -13.71 7.28
N ARG A 45 10.94 -13.04 6.37
CA ARG A 45 10.95 -13.37 4.94
C ARG A 45 12.34 -13.29 4.31
N LYS A 46 13.17 -12.35 4.75
CA LYS A 46 14.56 -12.22 4.26
C LYS A 46 15.50 -13.26 4.85
N ASN A 47 15.29 -13.64 6.11
CA ASN A 47 16.17 -14.54 6.84
C ASN A 47 15.89 -16.02 6.54
N LEU A 48 14.66 -16.36 6.16
CA LEU A 48 14.21 -17.73 5.96
C LEU A 48 14.20 -18.14 4.48
N THR A 49 14.35 -19.46 4.25
CA THR A 49 14.02 -20.07 2.96
C THR A 49 12.52 -19.95 2.67
N ASP A 50 12.11 -20.17 1.41
CA ASP A 50 10.69 -20.22 1.06
C ASP A 50 9.91 -21.23 1.92
N LYS A 51 10.48 -22.43 2.10
CA LYS A 51 9.90 -23.48 2.95
C LYS A 51 9.71 -23.01 4.39
N GLY A 52 10.74 -22.42 5.00
CA GLY A 52 10.67 -21.93 6.38
C GLY A 52 9.69 -20.76 6.54
N TYR A 53 9.74 -19.79 5.63
CA TYR A 53 8.84 -18.64 5.69
C TYR A 53 7.37 -19.05 5.55
N TRP A 54 7.04 -19.81 4.50
CA TRP A 54 5.65 -20.22 4.26
C TRP A 54 5.15 -21.14 5.36
N TYR A 55 5.96 -22.04 5.89
CA TYR A 55 5.54 -22.88 7.01
C TYR A 55 5.16 -22.05 8.27
N SER A 56 5.88 -20.95 8.54
CA SER A 56 5.56 -20.03 9.64
C SER A 56 4.35 -19.11 9.38
N SER A 57 4.10 -18.77 8.12
CA SER A 57 3.20 -17.68 7.73
C SER A 57 1.95 -18.14 6.97
N SER A 58 1.88 -19.41 6.57
CA SER A 58 0.74 -20.00 5.88
C SER A 58 -0.51 -20.05 6.77
N ASN A 59 -1.66 -19.98 6.12
CA ASN A 59 -2.99 -20.03 6.71
C ASN A 59 -3.84 -21.07 5.97
N ALA A 60 -4.91 -21.54 6.59
CA ALA A 60 -5.90 -22.35 5.90
C ALA A 60 -6.68 -21.51 4.88
N GLY A 61 -7.03 -22.11 3.75
CA GLY A 61 -7.79 -21.48 2.68
C GLY A 61 -7.19 -20.14 2.23
N LEU A 62 -8.02 -19.10 2.24
CA LEU A 62 -7.64 -17.75 1.84
C LEU A 62 -7.03 -16.93 2.98
N GLY A 63 -7.06 -17.46 4.21
CA GLY A 63 -6.56 -16.80 5.41
C GLY A 63 -7.56 -15.86 6.08
N TRP A 64 -8.86 -16.00 5.81
CA TRP A 64 -9.92 -15.20 6.43
C TRP A 64 -9.95 -15.37 7.94
N THR A 65 -9.85 -16.59 8.46
CA THR A 65 -9.86 -16.81 9.92
C THR A 65 -8.61 -16.22 10.57
N HIS A 66 -7.46 -16.26 9.89
CA HIS A 66 -6.26 -15.57 10.36
C HIS A 66 -6.47 -14.05 10.44
N HIS A 67 -7.11 -13.47 9.43
CA HIS A 67 -7.45 -12.05 9.41
C HIS A 67 -8.45 -11.69 10.52
N ALA A 68 -9.53 -12.46 10.67
CA ALA A 68 -10.53 -12.27 11.71
C ALA A 68 -9.94 -12.33 13.13
N ASN A 69 -8.97 -13.22 13.37
CA ASN A 69 -8.20 -13.25 14.61
C ASN A 69 -7.49 -11.92 14.90
N ARG A 70 -6.96 -11.24 13.89
CA ARG A 70 -6.34 -9.92 14.04
C ARG A 70 -7.38 -8.82 14.19
N GLU A 71 -8.42 -8.83 13.36
CA GLU A 71 -9.49 -7.82 13.37
C GLU A 71 -10.19 -7.72 14.73
N ALA A 72 -10.46 -8.86 15.38
CA ALA A 72 -11.13 -8.87 16.67
C ALA A 72 -10.43 -8.02 17.75
N PHE A 73 -9.09 -7.95 17.76
CA PHE A 73 -8.38 -7.08 18.70
C PHE A 73 -8.65 -5.60 18.48
N TYR A 74 -8.93 -5.17 17.25
CA TYR A 74 -9.18 -3.77 16.94
C TYR A 74 -10.59 -3.33 17.31
N LYS A 75 -11.53 -4.27 17.45
CA LYS A 75 -12.87 -4.01 17.99
C LYS A 75 -12.86 -3.68 19.48
N HIS A 76 -11.81 -4.02 20.21
CA HIS A 76 -11.66 -3.66 21.63
C HIS A 76 -10.65 -2.51 21.81
N LYS A 77 -11.10 -1.37 22.32
CA LYS A 77 -10.27 -0.19 22.61
C LYS A 77 -10.01 -0.07 24.10
N ILE A 78 -8.75 0.12 24.50
CA ILE A 78 -8.38 0.33 25.90
C ILE A 78 -8.78 1.75 26.32
N ILE A 79 -9.40 1.89 27.49
CA ILE A 79 -9.72 3.18 28.12
C ILE A 79 -8.59 3.53 29.11
N PRO A 80 -7.71 4.52 28.81
CA PRO A 80 -6.66 4.91 29.75
C PRO A 80 -7.23 5.56 31.02
N LYS A 81 -6.62 5.27 32.16
CA LYS A 81 -6.90 5.92 33.45
C LYS A 81 -5.79 6.91 33.80
N THR A 82 -6.11 8.20 33.76
CA THR A 82 -5.18 9.27 34.16
C THR A 82 -5.04 9.34 35.69
N LEU A 83 -3.93 9.92 36.16
CA LEU A 83 -3.65 10.16 37.59
C LEU A 83 -3.64 8.88 38.45
N GLN A 84 -3.30 7.75 37.85
CA GLN A 84 -3.07 6.50 38.57
C GLN A 84 -1.61 6.39 38.97
N ASP A 85 -1.34 6.07 40.23
CA ASP A 85 0.01 5.81 40.72
C ASP A 85 0.49 4.43 40.28
N THR A 86 1.19 4.39 39.15
CA THR A 86 1.82 3.19 38.58
C THR A 86 3.27 3.00 39.05
N ASN A 87 3.68 3.62 40.18
CA ASN A 87 4.96 3.31 40.82
C ASN A 87 4.94 1.98 41.59
N THR A 88 3.80 1.29 41.67
CA THR A 88 3.73 -0.13 42.04
C THR A 88 3.13 -0.91 40.88
N ARG A 89 3.81 -1.97 40.41
CA ARG A 89 3.35 -2.78 39.27
C ARG A 89 3.48 -4.26 39.51
N ASP A 90 2.47 -4.99 39.04
CA ASP A 90 2.38 -6.44 39.14
C ASP A 90 1.83 -7.06 37.85
N LEU A 91 2.75 -7.49 36.99
CA LEU A 91 2.55 -8.32 35.82
C LEU A 91 2.55 -9.82 36.16
N THR A 92 2.79 -10.21 37.41
CA THR A 92 2.84 -11.64 37.75
C THR A 92 1.46 -12.25 37.70
N THR A 93 1.39 -13.51 37.30
CA THR A 93 0.17 -14.31 37.36
C THR A 93 0.50 -15.72 37.84
N GLU A 94 -0.52 -16.48 38.19
CA GLU A 94 -0.40 -17.88 38.59
C GLU A 94 -1.17 -18.74 37.59
N ILE A 95 -0.49 -19.75 37.05
CA ILE A 95 -1.12 -20.79 36.23
C ILE A 95 -0.74 -22.14 36.80
N PHE A 96 -1.74 -22.95 37.15
CA PHE A 96 -1.53 -24.31 37.67
C PHE A 96 -0.54 -24.43 38.84
N GLY A 97 -0.55 -23.47 39.77
CA GLY A 97 0.38 -23.43 40.91
C GLY A 97 1.75 -22.83 40.59
N HIS A 98 2.05 -22.52 39.32
CA HIS A 98 3.26 -21.79 38.95
C HIS A 98 3.00 -20.29 38.96
N LYS A 99 3.70 -19.57 39.85
CA LYS A 99 3.83 -18.12 39.73
C LYS A 99 4.82 -17.81 38.61
N ILE A 100 4.41 -16.99 37.65
CA ILE A 100 5.22 -16.59 36.49
C ILE A 100 5.35 -15.07 36.40
N PRO A 101 6.44 -14.53 35.81
CA PRO A 101 6.74 -13.10 35.89
C PRO A 101 5.93 -12.21 34.94
N ALA A 102 5.24 -12.80 33.96
CA ALA A 102 4.34 -12.14 33.03
C ALA A 102 3.33 -13.16 32.48
N PRO A 103 2.14 -12.74 32.00
CA PRO A 103 1.09 -13.64 31.52
C PRO A 103 1.35 -14.10 30.08
N ILE A 104 2.58 -14.52 29.78
CA ILE A 104 3.06 -14.87 28.44
C ILE A 104 3.69 -16.27 28.47
N MET A 105 3.29 -17.12 27.53
CA MET A 105 3.83 -18.46 27.31
C MET A 105 4.24 -18.62 25.84
N PHE A 106 5.26 -19.44 25.57
CA PHE A 106 5.57 -19.86 24.20
C PHE A 106 4.58 -20.92 23.74
N ALA A 107 3.86 -20.65 22.66
CA ALA A 107 2.94 -21.62 22.05
C ALA A 107 3.70 -22.81 21.43
N PRO A 108 3.10 -24.03 21.44
CA PRO A 108 3.73 -25.19 20.84
C PRO A 108 3.77 -25.04 19.32
N ILE A 109 4.98 -24.94 18.79
CA ILE A 109 5.26 -24.93 17.35
C ILE A 109 6.33 -25.98 17.11
N GLY A 110 6.01 -26.96 16.25
CA GLY A 110 6.93 -28.01 15.86
C GLY A 110 7.93 -27.57 14.79
N ILE A 111 8.89 -28.46 14.53
CA ILE A 111 9.88 -28.41 13.45
C ILE A 111 10.71 -27.12 13.39
N ASN A 112 11.10 -26.56 14.53
CA ASN A 112 11.72 -25.23 14.57
C ASN A 112 13.11 -25.14 13.90
N LYS A 113 13.80 -26.26 13.64
CA LYS A 113 15.01 -26.28 12.79
C LYS A 113 14.77 -25.75 11.38
N ILE A 114 13.51 -25.73 10.90
CA ILE A 114 13.16 -25.11 9.62
C ILE A 114 13.35 -23.58 9.66
N TYR A 115 13.36 -22.97 10.85
CA TYR A 115 13.53 -21.54 11.04
C TYR A 115 14.97 -21.16 11.40
N HIS A 116 15.65 -22.01 12.18
CA HIS A 116 17.03 -21.81 12.60
C HIS A 116 17.62 -23.12 13.15
N PRO A 117 18.92 -23.46 12.94
CA PRO A 117 19.51 -24.74 13.38
C PRO A 117 19.34 -25.08 14.87
N LYS A 118 19.34 -24.06 15.75
CA LYS A 118 19.08 -24.27 17.19
C LYS A 118 17.62 -24.63 17.52
N GLY A 119 16.67 -24.39 16.62
CA GLY A 119 15.27 -24.78 16.74
C GLY A 119 14.65 -24.52 18.12
N GLU A 120 14.04 -25.56 18.68
CA GLU A 120 13.39 -25.56 20.00
C GLU A 120 14.35 -25.18 21.13
N LEU A 121 15.63 -25.56 21.06
CA LEU A 121 16.61 -25.29 22.11
C LEU A 121 16.77 -23.78 22.35
N ALA A 122 16.73 -22.97 21.29
CA ALA A 122 16.80 -21.52 21.42
C ALA A 122 15.58 -20.94 22.14
N ALA A 123 14.37 -21.39 21.79
CA ALA A 123 13.14 -20.92 22.43
C ALA A 123 13.08 -21.38 23.90
N ALA A 124 13.45 -22.63 24.19
CA ALA A 124 13.54 -23.19 25.54
C ALA A 124 14.56 -22.46 26.41
N THR A 125 15.72 -22.11 25.83
CA THR A 125 16.75 -21.30 26.51
C THR A 125 16.19 -19.94 26.90
N VAL A 126 15.58 -19.21 25.94
CA VAL A 126 15.02 -17.88 26.18
C VAL A 126 13.87 -17.92 27.20
N ALA A 127 13.02 -18.95 27.15
CA ALA A 127 11.95 -19.15 28.12
C ALA A 127 12.50 -19.33 29.54
N GLY A 128 13.52 -20.18 29.73
CA GLY A 128 14.17 -20.37 31.03
C GLY A 128 14.91 -19.11 31.53
N GLU A 129 15.54 -18.33 30.65
CA GLU A 129 16.14 -17.04 31.00
C GLU A 129 15.09 -16.04 31.51
N LEU A 130 13.92 -15.97 30.85
CA LEU A 130 12.84 -15.03 31.19
C LEU A 130 11.85 -15.61 32.22
N GLY A 131 12.06 -16.83 32.68
CA GLY A 131 11.15 -17.53 33.59
C GLY A 131 9.75 -17.78 33.00
N LEU A 132 9.57 -17.65 31.69
CA LEU A 132 8.27 -17.82 31.04
C LEU A 132 8.02 -19.30 30.72
N PRO A 133 6.77 -19.78 30.77
CA PRO A 133 6.46 -21.14 30.35
C PRO A 133 6.82 -21.41 28.88
N TYR A 134 7.48 -22.54 28.65
CA TYR A 134 7.72 -23.09 27.31
C TYR A 134 6.86 -24.32 27.05
N CYS A 135 6.15 -24.36 25.92
CA CYS A 135 5.36 -25.51 25.49
C CYS A 135 6.04 -26.22 24.32
N LEU A 136 6.61 -27.41 24.56
CA LEU A 136 7.26 -28.23 23.53
C LEU A 136 6.22 -28.99 22.71
N SER A 137 6.32 -28.99 21.38
CA SER A 137 5.42 -29.76 20.51
C SER A 137 5.87 -31.22 20.32
N THR A 138 4.93 -32.14 20.16
CA THR A 138 5.20 -33.53 19.70
C THR A 138 5.85 -33.58 18.31
N ALA A 139 5.66 -32.55 17.47
CA ALA A 139 6.28 -32.44 16.15
C ALA A 139 7.63 -31.68 16.17
N ALA A 140 8.32 -31.65 17.31
CA ALA A 140 9.57 -30.91 17.46
C ALA A 140 10.76 -31.55 16.72
N SER A 141 11.74 -30.71 16.38
CA SER A 141 13.00 -31.12 15.75
C SER A 141 14.15 -31.41 16.74
N TYR A 142 13.84 -31.51 18.03
CA TYR A 142 14.72 -31.97 19.11
C TYR A 142 13.91 -32.88 20.05
N SER A 143 14.61 -33.77 20.76
CA SER A 143 13.98 -34.66 21.73
C SER A 143 13.43 -33.92 22.95
N ILE A 144 12.53 -34.59 23.70
CA ILE A 144 11.98 -34.09 24.96
C ILE A 144 13.11 -33.74 25.93
N GLU A 145 14.10 -34.62 26.01
CA GLU A 145 15.22 -34.58 26.94
C GLU A 145 16.18 -33.41 26.63
N GLU A 146 16.55 -33.21 25.37
CA GLU A 146 17.45 -32.11 24.97
C GLU A 146 16.82 -30.73 25.22
N VAL A 147 15.54 -30.60 24.90
CA VAL A 147 14.79 -29.35 25.16
C VAL A 147 14.66 -29.11 26.65
N ALA A 148 14.39 -30.16 27.42
CA ALA A 148 14.33 -30.12 28.86
C ALA A 148 15.64 -29.62 29.48
N GLU A 149 16.78 -30.18 29.04
CA GLU A 149 18.11 -29.79 29.50
C GLU A 149 18.43 -28.33 29.13
N ALA A 150 18.14 -27.91 27.89
CA ALA A 150 18.39 -26.54 27.45
C ALA A 150 17.62 -25.50 28.28
N HIS A 151 16.35 -25.79 28.59
CA HIS A 151 15.54 -24.96 29.47
C HIS A 151 16.11 -24.93 30.91
N GLU A 152 16.40 -26.10 31.50
CA GLU A 152 16.88 -26.18 32.89
C GLU A 152 18.22 -25.46 33.07
N LYS A 153 19.12 -25.58 32.09
CA LYS A 153 20.42 -24.91 32.08
C LYS A 153 20.31 -23.38 32.12
N SER A 154 19.31 -22.80 31.48
CA SER A 154 19.10 -21.34 31.52
C SER A 154 18.25 -20.91 32.71
N ALA A 155 17.23 -21.68 33.08
CA ALA A 155 16.35 -21.38 34.23
C ALA A 155 17.06 -21.48 35.59
N SER A 156 18.07 -22.34 35.71
CA SER A 156 18.90 -22.47 36.92
C SER A 156 19.78 -21.24 37.18
N LYS A 157 20.10 -20.45 36.15
CA LYS A 157 20.83 -19.18 36.28
C LYS A 157 19.86 -18.06 36.66
N LYS A 158 19.72 -17.83 37.97
CA LYS A 158 18.78 -16.83 38.50
C LYS A 158 19.12 -15.40 38.08
N ASN A 159 18.09 -14.67 37.65
CA ASN A 159 18.10 -13.25 37.29
C ASN A 159 16.79 -12.58 37.77
N GLU A 160 16.63 -11.28 37.52
CA GLU A 160 15.44 -10.53 37.98
C GLU A 160 14.11 -11.15 37.53
N SER A 161 14.08 -11.75 36.33
CA SER A 161 12.88 -12.30 35.71
C SER A 161 12.55 -13.70 36.18
N ASN A 162 13.45 -14.66 36.02
CA ASN A 162 13.19 -16.06 36.40
C ASN A 162 13.26 -16.34 37.91
N SER A 163 13.67 -15.37 38.73
CA SER A 163 13.59 -15.47 40.20
C SER A 163 12.18 -15.28 40.74
N VAL A 164 11.25 -14.78 39.93
CA VAL A 164 9.82 -14.70 40.30
C VAL A 164 9.17 -16.08 40.36
N ASN A 165 9.73 -17.05 39.65
CA ASN A 165 9.16 -18.38 39.54
C ASN A 165 9.12 -19.09 40.89
N SER A 166 7.92 -19.54 41.26
CA SER A 166 7.69 -20.42 42.41
C SER A 166 6.58 -21.40 42.07
N TYR A 167 6.62 -22.61 42.64
CA TYR A 167 5.60 -23.62 42.46
C TYR A 167 4.94 -23.96 43.81
N SER A 168 3.62 -23.89 43.86
CA SER A 168 2.79 -24.17 45.05
C SER A 168 2.11 -25.55 45.02
N GLY A 169 2.18 -26.27 43.90
CA GLY A 169 1.55 -27.59 43.75
C GLY A 169 2.40 -28.76 44.25
N SER A 170 1.98 -29.98 43.92
CA SER A 170 2.59 -31.23 44.37
C SER A 170 4.03 -31.37 43.89
N LYS A 171 4.99 -31.38 44.82
CA LYS A 171 6.42 -31.46 44.47
C LYS A 171 6.82 -32.81 43.86
N ARG A 172 7.81 -32.78 42.95
CA ARG A 172 8.45 -33.98 42.37
C ARG A 172 9.62 -34.47 43.22
N GLU A 173 10.09 -35.69 42.96
CA GLU A 173 11.41 -36.15 43.42
C GLU A 173 12.55 -35.29 42.82
N VAL A 174 12.40 -34.85 41.57
CA VAL A 174 13.32 -33.91 40.89
C VAL A 174 12.55 -32.63 40.53
N GLU A 175 12.86 -31.53 41.21
CA GLU A 175 12.28 -30.22 40.92
C GLU A 175 13.01 -29.50 39.78
N THR A 176 12.29 -28.62 39.10
CA THR A 176 12.78 -27.93 37.89
C THR A 176 12.83 -26.44 38.16
N SER A 177 13.77 -25.74 37.53
CA SER A 177 14.01 -24.32 37.82
C SER A 177 12.97 -23.37 37.19
N GLY A 178 12.01 -23.90 36.43
CA GLY A 178 10.92 -23.15 35.80
C GLY A 178 9.86 -24.05 35.13
N PRO A 179 8.71 -23.46 34.72
CA PRO A 179 7.54 -24.18 34.22
C PRO A 179 7.71 -24.70 32.79
N ARG A 180 7.46 -26.00 32.58
CA ARG A 180 7.53 -26.63 31.26
C ARG A 180 6.25 -27.37 30.90
N PHE A 181 5.80 -27.20 29.66
CA PHE A 181 4.59 -27.82 29.13
C PHE A 181 4.94 -28.70 27.95
N PHE A 182 4.33 -29.89 27.88
CA PHE A 182 4.47 -30.79 26.75
C PHE A 182 3.16 -30.85 25.98
N GLN A 183 3.16 -30.36 24.74
CA GLN A 183 2.03 -30.49 23.85
C GLN A 183 2.03 -31.87 23.19
N LEU A 184 0.96 -32.62 23.42
CA LEU A 184 0.73 -33.95 22.87
C LEU A 184 -0.14 -33.88 21.61
N TYR A 185 0.36 -34.45 20.52
CA TYR A 185 -0.47 -35.03 19.46
C TYR A 185 -0.60 -36.52 19.77
N ALA A 186 -1.79 -36.96 20.17
CA ALA A 186 -1.99 -38.34 20.59
C ALA A 186 -2.00 -39.27 19.37
N SER A 187 -1.13 -40.28 19.42
CA SER A 187 -1.13 -41.35 18.42
C SER A 187 -2.34 -42.26 18.64
N GLN A 188 -2.77 -42.93 17.58
CA GLN A 188 -3.71 -44.03 17.68
C GLN A 188 -3.11 -45.25 18.40
N ASP A 189 -1.79 -45.35 18.46
CA ASP A 189 -1.06 -46.31 19.27
C ASP A 189 -0.92 -45.77 20.70
N SER A 190 -1.64 -46.39 21.64
CA SER A 190 -1.59 -46.01 23.06
C SER A 190 -0.19 -46.13 23.64
N ASP A 191 0.59 -47.13 23.24
CA ASP A 191 1.90 -47.39 23.84
C ASP A 191 2.89 -46.27 23.47
N VAL A 192 2.81 -45.76 22.24
CA VAL A 192 3.60 -44.60 21.81
C VAL A 192 3.16 -43.35 22.58
N THR A 193 1.85 -43.14 22.72
CA THR A 193 1.31 -42.00 23.48
C THR A 193 1.78 -42.04 24.94
N GLU A 194 1.66 -43.19 25.60
CA GLU A 194 2.12 -43.38 26.98
C GLU A 194 3.64 -43.22 27.11
N SER A 195 4.43 -43.70 26.13
CA SER A 195 5.89 -43.53 26.10
C SER A 195 6.28 -42.06 26.12
N LEU A 196 5.67 -41.24 25.25
CA LEU A 196 5.91 -39.79 25.20
C LEU A 196 5.56 -39.11 26.53
N LEU A 197 4.41 -39.46 27.13
CA LEU A 197 3.99 -38.91 28.42
C LEU A 197 4.94 -39.28 29.56
N ARG A 198 5.41 -40.54 29.59
CA ARG A 198 6.42 -41.00 30.56
C ARG A 198 7.74 -40.25 30.39
N ARG A 199 8.19 -40.06 29.16
CA ARG A 199 9.40 -39.29 28.84
C ARG A 199 9.29 -37.83 29.24
N ALA A 200 8.15 -37.19 28.93
CA ALA A 200 7.87 -35.81 29.34
C ALA A 200 7.88 -35.69 30.87
N TRP A 201 7.20 -36.59 31.57
CA TRP A 201 7.19 -36.59 33.04
C TRP A 201 8.59 -36.79 33.62
N ALA A 202 9.33 -37.80 33.15
CA ALA A 202 10.70 -38.09 33.60
C ALA A 202 11.68 -36.93 33.32
N SER A 203 11.44 -36.17 32.26
CA SER A 203 12.23 -34.99 31.90
C SER A 203 11.83 -33.73 32.67
N GLY A 204 10.83 -33.81 33.55
CA GLY A 204 10.36 -32.74 34.40
C GLY A 204 9.45 -31.72 33.71
N PHE A 205 8.66 -32.14 32.72
CA PHE A 205 7.53 -31.34 32.26
C PHE A 205 6.44 -31.32 33.34
N ASP A 206 5.89 -30.13 33.61
CA ASP A 206 4.94 -29.88 34.69
C ASP A 206 3.49 -30.10 34.27
N SER A 207 3.18 -29.97 32.98
CA SER A 207 1.82 -30.10 32.45
C SER A 207 1.83 -30.67 31.04
N VAL A 208 0.74 -31.34 30.69
CA VAL A 208 0.48 -31.84 29.34
C VAL A 208 -0.67 -31.08 28.71
N MET A 209 -0.48 -30.70 27.44
CA MET A 209 -1.46 -30.01 26.63
C MET A 209 -1.83 -30.86 25.42
N ILE A 210 -3.00 -31.48 25.40
CA ILE A 210 -3.45 -32.25 24.24
C ILE A 210 -4.08 -31.34 23.20
N THR A 211 -3.64 -31.43 21.95
CA THR A 211 -4.20 -30.62 20.85
C THR A 211 -5.21 -31.43 20.05
N THR A 212 -6.43 -30.92 19.90
CA THR A 212 -7.56 -31.64 19.26
C THR A 212 -8.07 -30.98 17.98
N ASP A 213 -7.62 -29.76 17.65
CA ASP A 213 -8.05 -28.96 16.48
C ASP A 213 -7.32 -29.31 15.16
N THR A 214 -6.52 -30.37 15.17
CA THR A 214 -5.56 -30.74 14.12
C THR A 214 -5.57 -32.24 13.77
N PRO A 215 -6.73 -32.94 13.74
CA PRO A 215 -6.75 -34.37 13.42
C PRO A 215 -6.29 -34.65 11.99
N GLN A 216 -6.44 -33.66 11.10
CA GLN A 216 -5.91 -33.59 9.76
C GLN A 216 -5.35 -32.18 9.52
N LEU A 217 -4.42 -32.04 8.58
CA LEU A 217 -3.91 -30.74 8.20
C LEU A 217 -4.99 -29.92 7.44
N GLY A 218 -5.19 -28.67 7.82
CA GLY A 218 -6.01 -27.74 7.02
C GLY A 218 -5.37 -27.50 5.65
N LEU A 219 -6.18 -27.22 4.62
CA LEU A 219 -5.68 -26.90 3.29
C LEU A 219 -4.99 -25.53 3.30
N ARG A 220 -3.65 -25.52 3.24
CA ARG A 220 -2.85 -24.30 3.18
C ARG A 220 -2.34 -24.13 1.76
N MET A 221 -3.00 -23.29 0.97
CA MET A 221 -2.74 -23.18 -0.47
C MET A 221 -1.28 -22.86 -0.77
N THR A 222 -0.70 -21.90 -0.03
CA THR A 222 0.72 -21.54 -0.17
C THR A 222 1.68 -22.69 0.11
N ASP A 223 1.41 -23.53 1.12
CA ASP A 223 2.23 -24.73 1.37
C ASP A 223 2.01 -25.77 0.25
N THR A 224 0.79 -25.88 -0.27
CA THR A 224 0.44 -26.86 -1.32
C THR A 224 1.10 -26.50 -2.66
N ASP A 225 1.12 -25.22 -3.03
CA ASP A 225 1.66 -24.72 -4.30
C ASP A 225 3.15 -25.03 -4.48
N ILE A 226 3.90 -25.12 -3.38
CA ILE A 226 5.33 -25.44 -3.38
C ILE A 226 5.64 -26.79 -2.73
N ALA A 227 4.61 -27.62 -2.51
CA ALA A 227 4.72 -28.91 -1.82
C ALA A 227 5.47 -28.82 -0.47
N ASN A 228 5.30 -27.73 0.28
CA ASN A 228 6.01 -27.42 1.52
C ASN A 228 5.50 -28.23 2.70
N TYR A 229 5.81 -29.53 2.68
CA TYR A 229 5.56 -30.42 3.79
C TYR A 229 6.88 -31.06 4.22
N ALA A 230 7.56 -30.38 5.14
CA ALA A 230 8.95 -30.65 5.50
C ALA A 230 9.22 -32.12 5.90
N PHE A 231 8.23 -32.77 6.49
CA PHE A 231 8.29 -34.14 6.99
C PHE A 231 8.49 -35.20 5.89
N TYR A 232 8.17 -34.89 4.62
CA TYR A 232 8.27 -35.84 3.51
C TYR A 232 9.62 -35.83 2.80
N TYR A 233 10.52 -34.90 3.14
CA TYR A 233 11.84 -34.80 2.52
C TYR A 233 12.92 -35.64 3.23
N GLY A 234 12.61 -36.14 4.44
CA GLY A 234 13.43 -37.10 5.18
C GLY A 234 14.65 -36.53 5.92
N ASP A 235 14.92 -35.24 5.79
CA ASP A 235 16.01 -34.54 6.47
C ASP A 235 15.59 -33.87 7.78
N LEU A 236 14.28 -33.75 8.03
CA LEU A 236 13.76 -33.00 9.18
C LEU A 236 12.35 -33.46 9.62
N GLY A 237 12.08 -33.43 10.93
CA GLY A 237 10.73 -33.62 11.50
C GLY A 237 10.45 -35.01 12.07
N ASN A 238 11.47 -35.86 12.16
CA ASN A 238 11.39 -37.22 12.71
C ASN A 238 12.08 -37.38 14.07
N GLU A 239 12.77 -36.35 14.56
CA GLU A 239 13.63 -36.43 15.74
C GLU A 239 12.89 -36.88 17.01
N MET A 240 11.64 -36.48 17.17
CA MET A 240 10.80 -36.95 18.28
C MET A 240 10.56 -38.47 18.22
N GLY A 241 10.25 -39.00 17.03
CA GLY A 241 10.06 -40.43 16.80
C GLY A 241 11.35 -41.23 16.90
N LEU A 242 12.45 -40.70 16.35
CA LEU A 242 13.79 -41.30 16.43
C LEU A 242 14.29 -41.44 17.87
N SER A 243 13.90 -40.51 18.75
CA SER A 243 14.25 -40.54 20.16
C SER A 243 13.28 -41.36 21.02
N ASP A 244 12.14 -41.81 20.49
CA ASP A 244 11.17 -42.60 21.24
C ASP A 244 11.45 -44.11 21.16
N PRO A 245 11.79 -44.78 22.27
CA PRO A 245 12.17 -46.19 22.23
C PRO A 245 11.00 -47.12 21.86
N VAL A 246 9.76 -46.76 22.22
CA VAL A 246 8.57 -47.57 21.89
C VAL A 246 8.25 -47.45 20.40
N PHE A 247 8.26 -46.23 19.86
CA PHE A 247 8.09 -45.98 18.44
C PHE A 247 9.17 -46.69 17.63
N MET A 248 10.45 -46.53 17.99
CA MET A 248 11.54 -47.17 17.25
C MET A 248 11.49 -48.70 17.31
N LYS A 249 11.07 -49.27 18.44
CA LYS A 249 10.87 -50.72 18.56
C LYS A 249 9.76 -51.24 17.63
N LYS A 250 8.66 -50.50 17.48
CA LYS A 250 7.51 -50.93 16.67
C LYS A 250 7.63 -50.57 15.18
N TYR A 251 8.18 -49.39 14.88
CA TYR A 251 8.10 -48.75 13.57
C TYR A 251 9.44 -48.23 13.06
N GLY A 252 10.56 -48.50 13.74
CA GLY A 252 11.88 -48.01 13.34
C GLY A 252 12.33 -48.51 11.96
N ASP A 253 11.98 -49.76 11.60
CA ASP A 253 12.28 -50.29 10.26
C ASP A 253 11.36 -49.71 9.18
N ASP A 254 10.13 -49.33 9.53
CA ASP A 254 9.24 -48.62 8.61
C ASP A 254 9.73 -47.19 8.38
N LEU A 255 10.19 -46.51 9.43
CA LEU A 255 10.73 -45.15 9.34
C LEU A 255 11.98 -45.09 8.42
N LYS A 256 12.80 -46.14 8.39
CA LYS A 256 13.93 -46.24 7.46
C LYS A 256 13.50 -46.33 5.99
N LYS A 257 12.31 -46.89 5.73
CA LYS A 257 11.76 -47.06 4.37
C LYS A 257 10.92 -45.86 3.95
N ASP A 258 10.27 -45.22 4.91
CA ASP A 258 9.36 -44.10 4.72
C ASP A 258 9.62 -43.04 5.78
N SER A 259 10.22 -41.93 5.36
CA SER A 259 10.53 -40.84 6.28
C SER A 259 9.30 -40.11 6.81
N SER A 260 8.10 -40.31 6.26
CA SER A 260 6.89 -39.72 6.84
C SER A 260 6.30 -40.57 7.96
N ARG A 261 6.87 -41.76 8.24
CA ARG A 261 6.27 -42.73 9.16
C ARG A 261 5.94 -42.16 10.54
N TRP A 262 6.78 -41.28 11.09
CA TRP A 262 6.49 -40.62 12.37
C TRP A 262 5.28 -39.69 12.25
N ILE A 263 5.28 -38.80 11.25
CA ILE A 263 4.26 -37.76 11.14
C ILE A 263 2.89 -38.33 10.78
N ASP A 264 2.82 -39.25 9.80
CA ASP A 264 1.55 -39.77 9.28
C ASP A 264 0.92 -40.82 10.21
N HIS A 265 1.71 -41.41 11.11
CA HIS A 265 1.21 -42.40 12.06
C HIS A 265 0.92 -41.81 13.44
N SER A 266 1.83 -40.98 13.96
CA SER A 266 1.84 -40.59 15.37
C SER A 266 1.34 -39.17 15.60
N VAL A 267 1.33 -38.31 14.58
CA VAL A 267 1.03 -36.87 14.74
C VAL A 267 -0.20 -36.45 13.95
N TRP A 268 -0.16 -36.52 12.63
CA TRP A 268 -1.24 -36.13 11.71
C TRP A 268 -1.72 -37.33 10.91
N HIS A 269 -2.38 -38.25 11.60
CA HIS A 269 -2.89 -39.52 11.05
C HIS A 269 -4.28 -39.42 10.42
N GLY A 270 -4.89 -38.24 10.36
CA GLY A 270 -6.18 -38.02 9.73
C GLY A 270 -7.38 -38.52 10.53
N LYS A 271 -7.19 -38.98 11.78
CA LYS A 271 -8.28 -39.54 12.60
C LYS A 271 -8.59 -38.63 13.80
N PRO A 272 -9.85 -38.22 14.02
CA PRO A 272 -10.19 -37.41 15.17
C PRO A 272 -10.08 -38.19 16.48
N LEU A 273 -9.73 -37.49 17.56
CA LEU A 273 -9.86 -38.00 18.92
C LEU A 273 -11.31 -37.88 19.39
N THR A 274 -11.72 -38.79 20.26
CA THR A 274 -13.03 -38.73 20.94
C THR A 274 -12.87 -38.22 22.37
N TRP A 275 -13.94 -37.67 22.94
CA TRP A 275 -13.97 -37.25 24.34
C TRP A 275 -13.56 -38.38 25.31
N GLU A 276 -14.00 -39.61 25.08
CA GLU A 276 -13.62 -40.76 25.92
C GLU A 276 -12.12 -41.04 25.82
N LYS A 277 -11.53 -40.97 24.61
CA LYS A 277 -10.08 -41.16 24.45
C LYS A 277 -9.29 -40.07 25.16
N VAL A 278 -9.74 -38.81 25.09
CA VAL A 278 -9.10 -37.69 25.79
C VAL A 278 -9.20 -37.87 27.30
N LYS A 279 -10.35 -38.30 27.81
CA LYS A 279 -10.58 -38.62 29.22
C LYS A 279 -9.64 -39.72 29.72
N ASP A 280 -9.45 -40.78 28.95
CA ASP A 280 -8.50 -41.86 29.28
C ASP A 280 -7.06 -41.35 29.35
N ILE A 281 -6.65 -40.50 28.40
CA ILE A 281 -5.31 -39.89 28.39
C ILE A 281 -5.14 -38.94 29.58
N CYS A 282 -6.16 -38.14 29.90
CA CYS A 282 -6.18 -37.24 31.05
C CYS A 282 -5.99 -38.03 32.35
N LYS A 283 -6.79 -39.09 32.54
CA LYS A 283 -6.69 -39.99 33.68
C LYS A 283 -5.32 -40.63 33.78
N PHE A 284 -4.78 -41.16 32.67
CA PHE A 284 -3.45 -41.75 32.64
C PHE A 284 -2.37 -40.74 33.05
N TRP A 285 -2.43 -39.50 32.53
CA TRP A 285 -1.48 -38.46 32.90
C TRP A 285 -1.57 -38.13 34.39
N HIS A 286 -2.77 -37.97 34.95
CA HIS A 286 -2.96 -37.72 36.39
C HIS A 286 -2.40 -38.87 37.24
N GLU A 287 -2.66 -40.12 36.87
CA GLU A 287 -2.11 -41.30 37.57
C GLU A 287 -0.58 -41.36 37.48
N LEU A 288 0.00 -41.10 36.31
CA LEU A 288 1.44 -41.09 36.07
C LEU A 288 2.16 -39.98 36.85
N SER A 289 1.57 -38.79 36.88
CA SER A 289 2.21 -37.56 37.36
C SER A 289 1.83 -37.19 38.81
N GLY A 290 0.96 -37.96 39.44
CA GLY A 290 0.43 -37.63 40.77
C GLY A 290 -0.51 -36.41 40.77
N GLY A 291 -1.30 -36.26 39.70
CA GLY A 291 -2.31 -35.20 39.56
C GLY A 291 -1.78 -33.89 38.98
N ARG A 292 -0.76 -33.93 38.10
CA ARG A 292 -0.27 -32.71 37.44
C ARG A 292 -1.24 -32.20 36.37
N PRO A 293 -1.21 -30.90 36.05
CA PRO A 293 -2.20 -30.29 35.19
C PRO A 293 -2.29 -30.88 33.78
N PHE A 294 -3.52 -31.16 33.34
CA PHE A 294 -3.86 -31.57 31.99
C PHE A 294 -4.69 -30.49 31.30
N VAL A 295 -4.30 -30.11 30.07
CA VAL A 295 -4.87 -28.97 29.35
C VAL A 295 -5.40 -29.40 27.98
N LEU A 296 -6.62 -28.98 27.65
CA LEU A 296 -7.22 -29.22 26.34
C LEU A 296 -7.04 -28.00 25.42
N LYS A 297 -6.32 -28.17 24.30
CA LYS A 297 -6.07 -27.10 23.31
C LYS A 297 -6.92 -27.28 22.06
N GLY A 298 -7.63 -26.21 21.69
CA GLY A 298 -8.48 -26.17 20.48
C GLY A 298 -9.92 -25.73 20.75
N ILE A 299 -10.23 -25.25 21.96
CA ILE A 299 -11.59 -24.87 22.37
C ILE A 299 -12.00 -23.59 21.65
N GLN A 300 -13.19 -23.61 21.02
CA GLN A 300 -13.83 -22.44 20.38
C GLN A 300 -15.30 -22.28 20.78
N SER A 301 -15.84 -23.13 21.66
CA SER A 301 -17.24 -23.11 22.10
C SER A 301 -17.37 -23.27 23.61
N VAL A 302 -18.50 -22.79 24.17
CA VAL A 302 -18.83 -22.98 25.58
C VAL A 302 -19.07 -24.46 25.91
N GLU A 303 -19.77 -25.18 25.03
CA GLU A 303 -20.09 -26.60 25.22
C GLU A 303 -18.83 -27.47 25.34
N ASP A 304 -17.85 -27.26 24.45
CA ASP A 304 -16.59 -28.00 24.51
C ASP A 304 -15.77 -27.64 25.75
N ALA A 305 -15.84 -26.38 26.20
CA ALA A 305 -15.18 -25.93 27.42
C ALA A 305 -15.77 -26.64 28.65
N GLU A 306 -17.10 -26.64 28.79
CA GLU A 306 -17.79 -27.33 29.89
C GLU A 306 -17.55 -28.85 29.85
N THR A 307 -17.51 -29.44 28.66
CA THR A 307 -17.20 -30.86 28.48
C THR A 307 -15.77 -31.16 28.93
N ALA A 308 -14.79 -30.32 28.58
CA ALA A 308 -13.40 -30.46 29.01
C ALA A 308 -13.27 -30.51 30.55
N LEU A 309 -14.00 -29.62 31.25
CA LEU A 309 -14.07 -29.64 32.71
C LEU A 309 -14.69 -30.95 33.22
N SER A 310 -15.78 -31.41 32.60
CA SER A 310 -16.50 -32.61 33.05
C SER A 310 -15.65 -33.89 32.98
N ILE A 311 -14.66 -33.94 32.07
CA ILE A 311 -13.73 -35.07 31.92
C ILE A 311 -12.43 -34.90 32.71
N GLY A 312 -12.33 -33.86 33.55
CA GLY A 312 -11.19 -33.66 34.45
C GLY A 312 -10.04 -32.83 33.89
N CYS A 313 -10.23 -32.05 32.81
CA CYS A 313 -9.18 -31.11 32.39
C CYS A 313 -9.01 -29.99 33.43
N ASP A 314 -7.77 -29.69 33.80
CA ASP A 314 -7.41 -28.61 34.73
C ASP A 314 -7.41 -27.23 34.06
N GLY A 315 -7.30 -27.22 32.72
CA GLY A 315 -7.32 -26.00 31.94
C GLY A 315 -7.70 -26.22 30.47
N ILE A 316 -7.95 -25.11 29.80
CA ILE A 316 -8.31 -25.06 28.39
C ILE A 316 -7.47 -24.01 27.66
N VAL A 317 -7.27 -24.20 26.35
CA VAL A 317 -6.73 -23.18 25.46
C VAL A 317 -7.80 -22.77 24.46
N VAL A 318 -8.22 -21.51 24.52
CA VAL A 318 -9.08 -20.89 23.51
C VAL A 318 -8.24 -20.52 22.31
N THR A 319 -8.35 -21.29 21.23
CA THR A 319 -7.54 -21.13 20.01
C THR A 319 -8.18 -21.82 18.81
N ASN A 320 -8.01 -21.23 17.62
CA ASN A 320 -8.30 -21.84 16.32
C ASN A 320 -7.00 -22.15 15.55
N HIS A 321 -5.93 -22.44 16.29
CA HIS A 321 -4.60 -22.70 15.73
C HIS A 321 -4.07 -21.53 14.87
N ALA A 322 -4.41 -20.30 15.26
CA ALA A 322 -4.03 -19.07 14.56
C ALA A 322 -4.49 -18.99 13.08
N GLY A 323 -5.64 -19.62 12.77
CA GLY A 323 -6.23 -19.67 11.43
C GLY A 323 -5.55 -20.64 10.46
N ARG A 324 -4.85 -21.66 10.98
CA ARG A 324 -4.08 -22.64 10.18
C ARG A 324 -4.84 -23.92 9.86
N GLN A 325 -6.06 -24.07 10.38
CA GLN A 325 -6.83 -25.31 10.35
C GLN A 325 -8.18 -25.14 9.66
N VAL A 326 -9.18 -24.63 10.38
CA VAL A 326 -10.52 -24.40 9.83
C VAL A 326 -10.59 -22.99 9.26
N GLU A 327 -10.75 -22.88 7.94
CA GLU A 327 -11.01 -21.60 7.27
C GLU A 327 -12.51 -21.28 7.33
N GLY A 328 -12.84 -20.02 7.62
CA GLY A 328 -14.21 -19.57 7.86
C GLY A 328 -14.68 -19.77 9.31
N ALA A 329 -13.78 -20.19 10.21
CA ALA A 329 -14.05 -20.25 11.64
C ALA A 329 -14.12 -18.86 12.28
N VAL A 330 -14.81 -18.79 13.42
CA VAL A 330 -14.86 -17.62 14.32
C VAL A 330 -13.45 -17.18 14.76
N SER A 331 -13.32 -15.89 15.08
CA SER A 331 -12.12 -15.39 15.75
C SER A 331 -12.05 -15.91 17.18
N SER A 332 -10.89 -16.41 17.62
CA SER A 332 -10.75 -16.95 18.97
C SER A 332 -11.00 -15.91 20.05
N LEU A 333 -10.71 -14.63 19.80
CA LEU A 333 -10.93 -13.56 20.78
C LEU A 333 -12.42 -13.27 20.97
N GLU A 334 -13.25 -13.46 19.94
CA GLU A 334 -14.69 -13.17 20.00
C GLU A 334 -15.44 -14.15 20.90
N VAL A 335 -14.98 -15.41 20.97
CA VAL A 335 -15.60 -16.45 21.82
C VAL A 335 -15.04 -16.51 23.24
N LEU A 336 -13.87 -15.89 23.49
CA LEU A 336 -13.20 -15.91 24.79
C LEU A 336 -14.09 -15.43 25.96
N PRO A 337 -14.85 -14.32 25.86
CA PRO A 337 -15.65 -13.83 26.99
C PRO A 337 -16.77 -14.78 27.40
N ASP A 338 -17.42 -15.42 26.43
CA ASP A 338 -18.53 -16.35 26.70
C ASP A 338 -18.00 -17.63 27.34
N ILE A 339 -16.87 -18.15 26.86
CA ILE A 339 -16.18 -19.30 27.45
C ILE A 339 -15.75 -18.96 28.89
N ALA A 340 -15.10 -17.80 29.10
CA ALA A 340 -14.64 -17.38 30.41
C ALA A 340 -15.79 -17.23 31.40
N LYS A 341 -16.94 -16.70 30.95
CA LYS A 341 -18.15 -16.61 31.77
C LYS A 341 -18.71 -17.98 32.16
N ALA A 342 -18.68 -18.96 31.26
CA ALA A 342 -19.23 -20.29 31.51
C ALA A 342 -18.38 -21.12 32.47
N VAL A 343 -17.06 -21.13 32.27
CA VAL A 343 -16.15 -21.94 33.11
C VAL A 343 -15.76 -21.23 34.40
N GLY A 344 -15.74 -19.89 34.42
CA GLY A 344 -15.34 -19.09 35.59
C GLY A 344 -13.97 -19.51 36.13
N ASP A 345 -13.86 -19.59 37.46
CA ASP A 345 -12.62 -19.96 38.16
C ASP A 345 -12.41 -21.50 38.27
N LYS A 346 -13.24 -22.31 37.60
CA LYS A 346 -13.18 -23.78 37.71
C LYS A 346 -11.98 -24.40 36.98
N CYS A 347 -11.36 -23.67 36.04
CA CYS A 347 -10.18 -24.13 35.30
C CYS A 347 -9.31 -22.95 34.89
N THR A 348 -8.05 -23.22 34.55
CA THR A 348 -7.16 -22.19 33.97
C THR A 348 -7.48 -21.99 32.48
N ILE A 349 -7.72 -20.74 32.09
CA ILE A 349 -7.97 -20.36 30.69
C ILE A 349 -6.70 -19.76 30.07
N LEU A 350 -6.13 -20.46 29.10
CA LEU A 350 -5.07 -19.95 28.24
C LEU A 350 -5.66 -19.45 26.91
N PHE A 351 -5.04 -18.46 26.30
CA PHE A 351 -5.51 -17.89 25.03
C PHE A 351 -4.39 -17.77 23.99
N ASP A 352 -4.67 -18.12 22.74
CA ASP A 352 -3.79 -17.91 21.57
C ASP A 352 -4.62 -17.41 20.38
N SER A 353 -3.98 -17.19 19.23
CA SER A 353 -4.52 -16.82 17.92
C SER A 353 -4.66 -15.32 17.75
N GLY A 354 -3.53 -14.68 17.46
CA GLY A 354 -3.50 -13.31 16.96
C GLY A 354 -2.65 -12.33 17.76
N ILE A 355 -2.18 -12.67 18.97
CA ILE A 355 -1.36 -11.78 19.81
C ILE A 355 -0.13 -11.25 19.05
N ARG A 356 0.05 -9.92 19.02
CA ARG A 356 1.23 -9.25 18.43
C ARG A 356 1.87 -8.19 19.32
N THR A 357 1.12 -7.58 20.24
CA THR A 357 1.58 -6.47 21.07
C THR A 357 1.13 -6.62 22.53
N GLY A 358 1.71 -5.83 23.43
CA GLY A 358 1.30 -5.72 24.83
C GLY A 358 -0.17 -5.33 24.99
N SER A 359 -0.69 -4.48 24.10
CA SER A 359 -2.13 -4.14 24.10
C SER A 359 -3.02 -5.34 23.78
N ASP A 360 -2.57 -6.25 22.91
CA ASP A 360 -3.34 -7.46 22.59
C ASP A 360 -3.40 -8.38 23.81
N ILE A 361 -2.28 -8.50 24.54
CA ILE A 361 -2.23 -9.25 25.80
C ILE A 361 -3.21 -8.66 26.81
N MET A 362 -3.15 -7.35 27.05
CA MET A 362 -4.06 -6.68 28.00
C MET A 362 -5.53 -6.94 27.67
N LYS A 363 -5.90 -6.90 26.38
CA LYS A 363 -7.28 -7.17 25.94
C LYS A 363 -7.70 -8.61 26.21
N ALA A 364 -6.85 -9.59 25.88
CA ALA A 364 -7.15 -11.00 26.13
C ALA A 364 -7.31 -11.29 27.63
N ILE A 365 -6.42 -10.74 28.47
CA ILE A 365 -6.53 -10.87 29.94
C ILE A 365 -7.82 -10.20 30.44
N ALA A 366 -8.11 -8.98 29.99
CA ALA A 366 -9.33 -8.28 30.36
C ALA A 366 -10.62 -9.01 29.93
N LEU A 367 -10.57 -9.84 28.90
CA LEU A 367 -11.69 -10.64 28.40
C LEU A 367 -11.79 -12.02 29.06
N GLY A 368 -10.86 -12.40 29.94
CA GLY A 368 -10.96 -13.61 30.76
C GLY A 368 -9.82 -14.63 30.62
N ALA A 369 -8.78 -14.34 29.84
CA ALA A 369 -7.60 -15.20 29.81
C ALA A 369 -6.75 -15.02 31.09
N HIS A 370 -6.17 -16.11 31.60
CA HIS A 370 -5.22 -16.09 32.72
C HIS A 370 -3.78 -15.86 32.25
N ALA A 371 -3.45 -16.38 31.06
CA ALA A 371 -2.21 -16.13 30.35
C ALA A 371 -2.44 -16.27 28.83
N VAL A 372 -1.58 -15.65 28.04
CA VAL A 372 -1.60 -15.79 26.58
C VAL A 372 -0.42 -16.61 26.08
N MET A 373 -0.62 -17.30 24.97
CA MET A 373 0.42 -18.03 24.26
C MET A 373 0.80 -17.23 23.01
N ILE A 374 2.10 -17.07 22.78
CA ILE A 374 2.63 -16.39 21.60
C ILE A 374 3.18 -17.41 20.62
N GLY A 375 2.87 -17.26 19.33
CA GLY A 375 3.30 -18.14 18.26
C GLY A 375 4.21 -17.45 17.25
N ARG A 376 3.63 -17.03 16.12
CA ARG A 376 4.36 -16.47 14.96
C ARG A 376 5.44 -15.44 15.31
N ILE A 377 5.20 -14.55 16.27
CA ILE A 377 6.17 -13.48 16.60
C ILE A 377 7.51 -14.03 17.11
N TRP A 378 7.53 -15.04 17.97
CA TRP A 378 8.81 -15.58 18.46
C TRP A 378 9.48 -16.45 17.40
N VAL A 379 8.70 -17.11 16.53
CA VAL A 379 9.22 -17.85 15.36
C VAL A 379 9.88 -16.91 14.36
N TRP A 380 9.23 -15.78 14.05
CA TRP A 380 9.82 -14.75 13.21
C TRP A 380 11.08 -14.17 13.85
N GLY A 381 11.09 -13.97 15.17
CA GLY A 381 12.30 -13.61 15.91
C GLY A 381 13.40 -14.66 15.80
N LEU A 382 13.05 -15.95 15.89
CA LEU A 382 13.97 -17.08 15.77
C LEU A 382 14.66 -17.14 14.40
N SER A 383 14.08 -16.55 13.35
CA SER A 383 14.76 -16.44 12.05
C SER A 383 16.10 -15.69 12.13
N ALA A 384 16.27 -14.80 13.11
CA ALA A 384 17.54 -14.12 13.42
C ALA A 384 18.31 -14.81 14.57
N GLY A 385 18.02 -16.09 14.80
CA GLY A 385 18.60 -16.92 15.86
C GLY A 385 18.04 -16.63 17.26
N GLU A 386 18.72 -17.21 18.26
CA GLU A 386 18.36 -17.09 19.67
C GLU A 386 18.31 -15.63 20.14
N ALA A 387 19.22 -14.78 19.64
CA ALA A 387 19.24 -13.35 19.95
C ALA A 387 17.98 -12.62 19.42
N GLY A 388 17.51 -12.96 18.21
CA GLY A 388 16.28 -12.41 17.64
C GLY A 388 15.04 -12.87 18.42
N CYS A 389 14.95 -14.15 18.77
CA CYS A 389 13.90 -14.68 19.64
C CYS A 389 13.87 -13.95 20.99
N ARG A 390 15.02 -13.79 21.64
CA ARG A 390 15.17 -13.03 22.89
C ARG A 390 14.74 -11.56 22.73
N HIS A 391 15.15 -10.90 21.65
CA HIS A 391 14.80 -9.51 21.38
C HIS A 391 13.28 -9.32 21.25
N VAL A 392 12.59 -10.18 20.48
CA VAL A 392 11.15 -10.07 20.27
C VAL A 392 10.38 -10.29 21.57
N VAL A 393 10.74 -11.31 22.35
CA VAL A 393 10.03 -11.61 23.60
C VAL A 393 10.30 -10.55 24.68
N ARG A 394 11.55 -10.06 24.82
CA ARG A 394 11.85 -8.91 25.70
C ARG A 394 11.13 -7.65 25.26
N SER A 395 11.00 -7.42 23.94
CA SER A 395 10.24 -6.29 23.40
C SER A 395 8.76 -6.37 23.77
N LEU A 396 8.16 -7.57 23.68
CA LEU A 396 6.76 -7.78 24.02
C LEU A 396 6.50 -7.60 25.53
N LEU A 397 7.41 -8.09 26.38
CA LEU A 397 7.37 -7.85 27.84
C LEU A 397 7.46 -6.35 28.16
N ALA A 398 8.38 -5.64 27.51
CA ALA A 398 8.52 -4.20 27.66
C ALA A 398 7.26 -3.45 27.18
N ASP A 399 6.68 -3.86 26.06
CA ASP A 399 5.46 -3.27 25.51
C ASP A 399 4.27 -3.49 26.47
N LEU A 400 4.13 -4.67 27.07
CA LEU A 400 3.10 -4.92 28.10
C LEU A 400 3.28 -4.03 29.33
N ASP A 401 4.49 -3.99 29.91
CA ASP A 401 4.81 -3.17 31.10
C ASP A 401 4.58 -1.68 30.83
N ILE A 402 5.04 -1.19 29.66
CA ILE A 402 4.84 0.20 29.23
C ILE A 402 3.36 0.49 29.04
N ASN A 403 2.62 -0.36 28.32
CA ASN A 403 1.19 -0.13 28.08
C ASN A 403 0.41 -0.07 29.40
N MET A 404 0.64 -1.00 30.33
CA MET A 404 0.03 -0.95 31.67
C MET A 404 0.38 0.35 32.39
N THR A 405 1.65 0.76 32.36
CA THR A 405 2.13 2.00 32.99
C THR A 405 1.44 3.24 32.41
N VAL A 406 1.44 3.41 31.09
CA VAL A 406 0.91 4.63 30.44
C VAL A 406 -0.62 4.66 30.39
N SER A 407 -1.28 3.50 30.46
CA SER A 407 -2.74 3.42 30.53
C SER A 407 -3.29 3.40 31.95
N GLY A 408 -2.42 3.44 32.98
CA GLY A 408 -2.82 3.61 34.38
C GLY A 408 -3.31 2.33 35.07
N TYR A 409 -2.85 1.15 34.63
CA TYR A 409 -3.18 -0.14 35.25
C TYR A 409 -1.97 -0.66 36.02
N ARG A 410 -2.16 -0.95 37.31
CA ARG A 410 -1.06 -1.31 38.21
C ARG A 410 -0.82 -2.80 38.21
N SER A 411 -1.88 -3.59 38.13
CA SER A 411 -1.82 -5.05 38.16
C SER A 411 -2.62 -5.66 37.03
N LEU A 412 -2.27 -6.89 36.63
CA LEU A 412 -3.15 -7.71 35.78
C LEU A 412 -4.57 -7.83 36.35
N LYS A 413 -4.72 -7.80 37.68
CA LYS A 413 -6.03 -7.83 38.37
C LYS A 413 -6.91 -6.61 38.07
N ASP A 414 -6.30 -5.51 37.60
CA ASP A 414 -7.03 -4.31 37.20
C ASP A 414 -7.58 -4.41 35.76
N LEU A 415 -7.08 -5.38 34.98
CA LEU A 415 -7.50 -5.63 33.61
C LEU A 415 -8.83 -6.41 33.63
N LYS A 416 -9.94 -5.70 33.51
CA LYS A 416 -11.30 -6.24 33.56
C LYS A 416 -12.08 -5.82 32.32
N PRO A 417 -13.18 -6.47 31.91
CA PRO A 417 -13.91 -6.07 30.70
C PRO A 417 -14.28 -4.57 30.66
N THR A 418 -14.47 -3.94 31.82
CA THR A 418 -14.73 -2.50 31.97
C THR A 418 -13.58 -1.57 31.52
N MET A 419 -12.35 -2.08 31.32
CA MET A 419 -11.26 -1.30 30.70
C MET A 419 -11.38 -1.18 29.19
N LEU A 420 -12.32 -1.91 28.57
CA LEU A 420 -12.47 -1.97 27.13
C LEU A 420 -13.75 -1.25 26.69
N LYS A 421 -13.64 -0.44 25.64
CA LYS A 421 -14.77 0.01 24.83
C LYS A 421 -14.84 -0.85 23.58
N TYR A 422 -15.97 -1.52 23.38
CA TYR A 422 -16.23 -2.27 22.15
C TYR A 422 -16.67 -1.33 21.03
N ASP A 423 -16.09 -1.51 19.85
CA ASP A 423 -16.37 -0.80 18.62
C ASP A 423 -16.55 -1.85 17.50
N PRO A 424 -17.78 -2.14 17.06
CA PRO A 424 -18.03 -3.13 16.02
C PRO A 424 -17.38 -2.76 14.68
N ASN A 425 -17.08 -1.48 14.47
CA ASN A 425 -16.41 -0.96 13.27
C ASN A 425 -14.90 -0.80 13.47
N GLY A 426 -14.35 -1.33 14.57
CA GLY A 426 -12.93 -1.27 14.87
C GLY A 426 -12.11 -2.05 13.84
N GLN A 427 -11.41 -1.32 12.96
CA GLN A 427 -10.58 -1.91 11.92
C GLN A 427 -9.08 -1.94 12.29
N LEU A 428 -8.34 -2.81 11.60
CA LEU A 428 -6.88 -2.73 11.52
C LEU A 428 -6.49 -1.30 11.13
N PRO A 429 -5.56 -0.63 11.85
CA PRO A 429 -5.02 0.65 11.40
C PRO A 429 -4.52 0.44 9.97
N ALA A 430 -5.05 1.20 9.01
CA ALA A 430 -4.68 1.04 7.61
C ALA A 430 -3.14 1.06 7.51
N GLY A 431 -2.56 -0.11 7.26
CA GLY A 431 -1.17 -0.19 6.84
C GLY A 431 -1.08 0.70 5.61
N ARG A 432 -0.22 1.72 5.62
CA ARG A 432 -0.04 2.57 4.44
C ARG A 432 0.21 1.61 3.28
N MET A 433 -0.72 1.53 2.31
CA MET A 433 -0.37 1.05 0.98
C MET A 433 0.93 1.78 0.65
N SER A 434 2.02 1.04 0.39
CA SER A 434 3.35 1.67 0.35
C SER A 434 3.24 2.93 -0.48
N GLU A 435 3.57 4.11 0.09
CA GLU A 435 3.35 5.42 -0.54
C GLU A 435 3.84 5.44 -2.01
N HIS A 436 4.84 4.59 -2.31
CA HIS A 436 5.35 4.29 -3.63
C HIS A 436 4.27 3.91 -4.66
N ASN A 437 3.43 2.90 -4.42
CA ASN A 437 2.47 2.39 -5.42
C ASN A 437 1.39 3.42 -5.76
N LEU A 438 0.86 4.07 -4.73
CA LEU A 438 -0.12 5.14 -4.82
C LEU A 438 0.39 6.34 -5.65
N LEU A 439 1.65 6.70 -5.43
CA LEU A 439 2.31 7.79 -6.14
C LEU A 439 2.51 7.46 -7.63
N PHE A 440 2.84 6.21 -7.98
CA PHE A 440 2.94 5.78 -9.38
C PHE A 440 1.61 5.89 -10.13
N TYR A 441 0.50 5.49 -9.50
CA TYR A 441 -0.84 5.66 -10.11
C TYR A 441 -1.18 7.13 -10.31
N ALA A 442 -0.84 7.98 -9.34
CA ALA A 442 -1.06 9.43 -9.45
C ALA A 442 -0.29 10.05 -10.62
N TYR A 443 1.00 9.70 -10.77
CA TYR A 443 1.80 10.17 -11.89
C TYR A 443 1.32 9.63 -13.25
N ALA A 444 0.92 8.36 -13.31
CA ALA A 444 0.36 7.77 -14.52
C ALA A 444 -0.91 8.49 -14.96
N ALA A 445 -1.82 8.78 -14.02
CA ALA A 445 -3.06 9.50 -14.31
C ALA A 445 -2.82 10.93 -14.80
N LEU A 446 -1.85 11.66 -14.21
CA LEU A 446 -1.45 12.98 -14.68
C LEU A 446 -0.80 12.91 -16.08
N GLY A 447 0.06 11.91 -16.32
CA GLY A 447 0.70 11.69 -17.61
C GLY A 447 -0.30 11.42 -18.73
N VAL A 448 -1.30 10.57 -18.50
CA VAL A 448 -2.37 10.28 -19.47
C VAL A 448 -3.17 11.55 -19.82
N GLN A 449 -3.56 12.33 -18.81
CA GLN A 449 -4.27 13.60 -19.01
C GLN A 449 -3.45 14.60 -19.84
N ALA A 450 -2.16 14.74 -19.52
CA ALA A 450 -1.26 15.65 -20.21
C ALA A 450 -1.04 15.24 -21.68
N VAL A 451 -0.71 13.97 -21.94
CA VAL A 451 -0.50 13.45 -23.31
C VAL A 451 -1.79 13.52 -24.12
N GLY A 452 -2.94 13.18 -23.52
CA GLY A 452 -4.24 13.28 -24.19
C GLY A 452 -4.58 14.71 -24.61
N SER A 453 -4.29 15.69 -23.75
CA SER A 453 -4.50 17.11 -24.06
C SER A 453 -3.58 17.58 -25.19
N VAL A 454 -2.28 17.23 -25.14
CA VAL A 454 -1.33 17.58 -26.21
C VAL A 454 -1.72 16.97 -27.55
N TYR A 455 -2.10 15.69 -27.56
CA TYR A 455 -2.52 15.00 -28.78
C TYR A 455 -3.76 15.68 -29.39
N THR A 456 -4.84 15.78 -28.62
CA THR A 456 -6.12 16.34 -29.11
C THR A 456 -6.01 17.83 -29.44
N GLY A 457 -5.20 18.59 -28.70
CA GLY A 457 -4.90 20.00 -28.97
C GLY A 457 -4.13 20.17 -30.28
N SER A 458 -3.14 19.32 -30.54
CA SER A 458 -2.37 19.35 -31.80
C SER A 458 -3.25 19.14 -33.03
N TRP A 459 -4.19 18.20 -32.96
CA TRP A 459 -5.18 17.99 -34.02
C TRP A 459 -6.17 19.14 -34.15
N GLY A 460 -6.59 19.75 -33.03
CA GLY A 460 -7.43 20.94 -33.03
C GLY A 460 -6.73 22.19 -33.62
N ALA A 461 -5.40 22.23 -33.57
CA ALA A 461 -4.55 23.27 -34.15
C ALA A 461 -4.26 23.05 -35.64
N LEU A 462 -4.62 21.90 -36.23
CA LEU A 462 -4.35 21.61 -37.63
C LEU A 462 -5.27 22.44 -38.53
N LYS A 463 -4.70 23.24 -39.44
CA LYS A 463 -5.46 23.98 -40.46
C LYS A 463 -5.44 23.20 -41.78
N THR A 464 -6.57 23.17 -42.49
CA THR A 464 -6.65 22.59 -43.84
C THR A 464 -5.92 23.51 -44.82
N PRO A 465 -4.96 23.01 -45.64
CA PRO A 465 -4.23 23.84 -46.60
C PRO A 465 -5.17 24.55 -47.59
N LYS A 466 -4.85 25.79 -47.98
CA LYS A 466 -5.68 26.59 -48.90
C LYS A 466 -5.92 25.88 -50.24
N ALA A 467 -4.89 25.25 -50.81
CA ALA A 467 -5.00 24.47 -52.04
C ALA A 467 -5.98 23.29 -51.92
N THR A 468 -6.07 22.67 -50.74
CA THR A 468 -7.02 21.58 -50.47
C THR A 468 -8.44 22.12 -50.28
N LYS A 469 -8.61 23.27 -49.62
CA LYS A 469 -9.92 23.95 -49.54
C LYS A 469 -10.43 24.34 -50.92
N LYS A 470 -9.56 24.90 -51.77
CA LYS A 470 -9.85 25.26 -53.17
C LYS A 470 -10.27 24.05 -54.00
N ALA A 471 -9.51 22.96 -53.97
CA ALA A 471 -9.84 21.72 -54.68
C ALA A 471 -11.16 21.07 -54.20
N ILE A 472 -11.49 21.16 -52.90
CA ILE A 472 -12.76 20.66 -52.35
C ILE A 472 -13.95 21.54 -52.81
N ARG A 473 -13.79 22.86 -52.87
CA ARG A 473 -14.81 23.80 -53.39
C ARG A 473 -15.04 23.62 -54.89
N GLU A 474 -13.96 23.50 -55.67
CA GLU A 474 -14.02 23.23 -57.12
C GLU A 474 -14.74 21.90 -57.42
N ALA A 475 -14.48 20.86 -56.63
CA ALA A 475 -15.18 19.57 -56.76
C ALA A 475 -16.66 19.61 -56.36
N LYS A 476 -17.09 20.65 -55.62
CA LYS A 476 -18.47 20.87 -55.18
C LYS A 476 -19.25 21.91 -56.00
N GLY A 477 -18.58 22.63 -56.90
CA GLY A 477 -19.21 23.66 -57.74
C GLY A 477 -19.63 24.92 -56.97
N GLU A 478 -18.87 25.30 -55.94
CA GLU A 478 -19.13 26.51 -55.12
C GLU A 478 -18.25 27.69 -55.63
N GLU A 479 -18.81 28.87 -55.88
CA GLU A 479 -18.08 30.09 -56.32
C GLU A 479 -17.21 30.70 -55.19
N GLU A 480 -16.20 31.49 -55.57
CA GLU A 480 -15.30 32.20 -54.64
C GLU A 480 -16.07 33.26 -53.84
N ASP A 481 -16.47 32.91 -52.61
CA ASP A 481 -16.77 33.89 -51.56
C ASP A 481 -15.47 34.24 -50.83
N ASP A 482 -15.00 35.48 -51.00
CA ASP A 482 -13.88 36.13 -50.28
C ASP A 482 -14.13 36.21 -48.75
N GLU A 483 -15.32 35.79 -48.29
CA GLU A 483 -15.79 35.98 -46.91
C GLU A 483 -15.36 34.89 -45.91
N ASP A 484 -14.92 33.71 -46.36
CA ASP A 484 -14.49 32.61 -45.47
C ASP A 484 -13.02 32.75 -45.00
N GLU A 485 -12.24 33.68 -45.56
CA GLU A 485 -10.83 33.91 -45.14
C GLU A 485 -10.71 34.70 -43.82
N LYS A 486 -11.73 35.47 -43.44
CA LYS A 486 -11.69 36.34 -42.24
C LYS A 486 -12.02 35.62 -40.92
N ASP A 487 -12.60 34.43 -40.97
CA ASP A 487 -12.95 33.65 -39.77
C ASP A 487 -11.73 32.96 -39.10
N GLU A 488 -10.55 32.97 -39.75
CA GLU A 488 -9.34 32.23 -39.31
C GLU A 488 -8.28 33.09 -38.56
N GLU A 489 -8.53 34.38 -38.35
CA GLU A 489 -7.57 35.36 -37.80
C GLU A 489 -7.47 35.42 -36.25
N VAL A 490 -8.03 34.45 -35.51
CA VAL A 490 -8.04 34.49 -34.03
C VAL A 490 -6.79 33.86 -33.39
N ALA A 491 -5.87 33.32 -34.19
CA ALA A 491 -4.67 32.63 -33.69
C ALA A 491 -3.51 33.61 -33.46
N GLU A 492 -2.93 33.60 -32.26
CA GLU A 492 -1.83 34.49 -31.88
C GLU A 492 -0.51 33.92 -32.40
N LYS A 493 0.09 34.59 -33.39
CA LYS A 493 1.36 34.18 -33.98
C LYS A 493 2.53 34.61 -33.10
N LEU A 494 3.38 33.67 -32.73
CA LEU A 494 4.63 33.89 -32.02
C LEU A 494 5.81 33.83 -32.97
N ASN A 495 6.53 34.94 -33.09
CA ASN A 495 7.79 35.02 -33.82
C ASN A 495 9.00 34.81 -32.90
N ALA A 496 10.20 34.73 -33.48
CA ALA A 496 11.45 34.53 -32.74
C ALA A 496 11.77 35.65 -31.72
N GLY A 497 11.29 36.88 -31.94
CA GLY A 497 11.41 37.99 -30.99
C GLY A 497 10.53 37.77 -29.76
N ASP A 498 9.27 37.41 -29.98
CA ASP A 498 8.31 37.12 -28.91
C ASP A 498 8.78 35.93 -28.07
N ALA A 499 9.20 34.85 -28.73
CA ALA A 499 9.70 33.64 -28.08
C ALA A 499 10.89 33.88 -27.12
N LYS A 500 11.77 34.85 -27.41
CA LYS A 500 12.89 35.22 -26.52
C LYS A 500 12.43 35.98 -25.28
N MET A 501 11.30 36.67 -25.36
CA MET A 501 10.76 37.46 -24.25
C MET A 501 9.97 36.60 -23.26
N PHE A 502 9.50 35.41 -23.65
CA PHE A 502 8.70 34.52 -22.79
C PHE A 502 9.34 34.23 -21.42
N PRO A 503 10.64 33.83 -21.33
CA PRO A 503 11.30 33.63 -20.03
C PRO A 503 11.33 34.89 -19.17
N ILE A 504 11.47 36.07 -19.78
CA ILE A 504 11.57 37.36 -19.07
C ILE A 504 10.19 37.78 -18.56
N ILE A 505 9.18 37.75 -19.43
CA ILE A 505 7.79 38.07 -19.08
C ILE A 505 7.28 37.07 -18.04
N GLY A 506 7.51 35.78 -18.24
CA GLY A 506 7.16 34.73 -17.28
C GLY A 506 7.84 34.93 -15.93
N SER A 507 9.07 35.45 -15.91
CA SER A 507 9.80 35.76 -14.66
C SER A 507 9.19 36.97 -13.95
N ALA A 508 8.83 38.02 -14.69
CA ALA A 508 8.17 39.19 -14.14
C ALA A 508 6.78 38.84 -13.56
N VAL A 509 6.00 38.02 -14.28
CA VAL A 509 4.67 37.57 -13.84
C VAL A 509 4.78 36.68 -12.61
N LEU A 510 5.66 35.67 -12.62
CA LEU A 510 5.85 34.75 -11.49
C LEU A 510 6.35 35.49 -10.24
N GLY A 511 7.32 36.40 -10.41
CA GLY A 511 7.83 37.24 -9.32
C GLY A 511 6.74 38.15 -8.74
N SER A 512 5.91 38.75 -9.60
CA SER A 512 4.77 39.58 -9.17
C SER A 512 3.73 38.76 -8.41
N LEU A 513 3.37 37.56 -8.91
CA LEU A 513 2.47 36.64 -8.22
C LEU A 513 3.01 36.21 -6.86
N PHE A 514 4.32 35.97 -6.75
CA PHE A 514 4.94 35.63 -5.48
C PHE A 514 4.84 36.76 -4.45
N LEU A 515 5.06 38.01 -4.87
CA LEU A 515 4.84 39.16 -4.00
C LEU A 515 3.37 39.26 -3.59
N ILE A 516 2.43 39.08 -4.51
CA ILE A 516 1.00 39.12 -4.21
C ILE A 516 0.61 38.02 -3.22
N VAL A 517 1.03 36.77 -3.43
CA VAL A 517 0.77 35.64 -2.51
C VAL A 517 1.36 35.89 -1.12
N LYS A 518 2.47 36.63 -1.03
CA LYS A 518 3.13 36.94 0.23
C LYS A 518 2.43 38.04 1.03
N TYR A 519 1.82 39.03 0.35
CA TYR A 519 1.30 40.24 1.00
C TYR A 519 -0.24 40.38 0.97
N VAL A 520 -0.94 39.58 0.17
CA VAL A 520 -2.41 39.59 0.06
C VAL A 520 -3.00 38.34 0.70
N SER A 521 -4.17 38.43 1.33
CA SER A 521 -4.81 37.26 1.92
C SER A 521 -5.14 36.21 0.84
N LYS A 522 -4.87 34.94 1.15
CA LYS A 522 -5.05 33.82 0.22
C LYS A 522 -6.51 33.65 -0.20
N GLU A 523 -7.45 33.94 0.69
CA GLU A 523 -8.89 33.83 0.41
C GLU A 523 -9.33 34.81 -0.68
N TYR A 524 -8.96 36.09 -0.59
CA TYR A 524 -9.31 37.07 -1.61
C TYR A 524 -8.61 36.78 -2.94
N LEU A 525 -7.34 36.37 -2.88
CA LEU A 525 -6.56 36.04 -4.07
C LEU A 525 -7.14 34.81 -4.80
N ASN A 526 -7.47 33.76 -4.05
CA ASN A 526 -8.09 32.57 -4.60
C ASN A 526 -9.48 32.90 -5.14
N LEU A 527 -10.31 33.70 -4.44
CA LEU A 527 -11.62 34.12 -4.93
C LEU A 527 -11.51 34.88 -6.27
N LEU A 528 -10.62 35.87 -6.34
CA LEU A 528 -10.40 36.67 -7.54
C LEU A 528 -9.93 35.82 -8.73
N LEU A 529 -8.91 35.00 -8.53
CA LEU A 529 -8.40 34.10 -9.58
C LEU A 529 -9.45 33.05 -9.94
N GLY A 530 -10.18 32.54 -8.96
CA GLY A 530 -11.28 31.61 -9.15
C GLY A 530 -12.35 32.21 -10.07
N CYS A 531 -12.83 33.41 -9.79
CA CYS A 531 -13.80 34.10 -10.64
C CYS A 531 -13.26 34.32 -12.06
N TYR A 532 -12.02 34.79 -12.19
CA TYR A 532 -11.35 35.01 -13.48
C TYR A 532 -11.28 33.72 -14.31
N PHE A 533 -10.74 32.64 -13.74
CA PHE A 533 -10.60 31.37 -14.42
C PHE A 533 -11.94 30.65 -14.61
N SER A 534 -12.94 30.87 -13.77
CA SER A 534 -14.28 30.29 -13.99
C SER A 534 -14.97 30.92 -15.20
N LEU A 535 -14.84 32.24 -15.36
CA LEU A 535 -15.41 32.97 -16.49
C LEU A 535 -14.76 32.54 -17.81
N ILE A 536 -13.43 32.58 -17.89
CA ILE A 536 -12.70 32.19 -19.12
C ILE A 536 -12.80 30.67 -19.34
N GLY A 537 -12.77 29.90 -18.26
CA GLY A 537 -12.87 28.44 -18.28
C GLY A 537 -14.21 27.94 -18.79
N GLY A 538 -15.29 28.69 -18.59
CA GLY A 538 -16.58 28.39 -19.20
C GLY A 538 -16.53 28.38 -20.74
N PHE A 539 -15.86 29.37 -21.34
CA PHE A 539 -15.70 29.42 -22.79
C PHE A 539 -14.68 28.40 -23.31
N ALA A 540 -13.57 28.21 -22.61
CA ALA A 540 -12.56 27.22 -22.97
C ALA A 540 -13.11 25.79 -22.91
N GLY A 541 -13.84 25.45 -21.84
CA GLY A 541 -14.46 24.15 -21.65
C GLY A 541 -15.58 23.89 -22.66
N ALA A 542 -16.37 24.91 -23.02
CA ALA A 542 -17.36 24.80 -24.09
C ALA A 542 -16.73 24.41 -25.43
N LYS A 543 -15.65 25.10 -25.83
CA LYS A 543 -14.90 24.78 -27.07
C LYS A 543 -14.27 23.40 -27.03
N TYR A 544 -13.71 23.02 -25.87
CA TYR A 544 -13.12 21.69 -25.66
C TYR A 544 -14.16 20.58 -25.81
N LEU A 545 -15.32 20.71 -25.15
CA LEU A 545 -16.42 19.75 -25.22
C LEU A 545 -17.04 19.68 -26.62
N ASP A 546 -17.29 20.83 -27.26
CA ASP A 546 -17.85 20.89 -28.62
C ASP A 546 -16.91 20.24 -29.64
N SER A 547 -15.59 20.46 -29.52
CA SER A 547 -14.60 19.81 -30.37
C SER A 547 -14.51 18.30 -30.12
N ALA A 548 -14.60 17.85 -28.87
CA ALA A 548 -14.62 16.43 -28.55
C ALA A 548 -15.88 15.75 -29.11
N PHE A 549 -17.03 16.40 -28.97
CA PHE A 549 -18.31 15.94 -29.50
C PHE A 549 -18.31 15.88 -31.03
N TYR A 550 -17.79 16.91 -31.69
CA TYR A 550 -17.59 16.95 -33.15
C TYR A 550 -16.77 15.76 -33.65
N ASN A 551 -15.66 15.47 -32.98
CA ASN A 551 -14.80 14.33 -33.34
C ASN A 551 -15.47 12.97 -33.07
N LEU A 552 -16.31 12.88 -32.05
CA LEU A 552 -17.01 11.64 -31.69
C LEU A 552 -18.12 11.27 -32.69
N ILE A 553 -18.95 12.24 -33.08
CA ILE A 553 -20.12 11.96 -33.94
C ILE A 553 -19.80 12.07 -35.44
N GLY A 554 -18.65 12.66 -35.79
CA GLY A 554 -18.16 12.78 -37.15
C GLY A 554 -18.73 13.96 -37.93
N THR A 555 -17.93 14.47 -38.86
CA THR A 555 -18.16 15.68 -39.68
C THR A 555 -19.51 15.72 -40.38
N SER A 556 -19.88 14.63 -41.06
CA SER A 556 -21.07 14.59 -41.89
C SER A 556 -22.36 14.63 -41.07
N LEU A 557 -22.38 13.98 -39.92
CA LEU A 557 -23.55 13.92 -39.05
C LEU A 557 -23.68 15.21 -38.24
N TYR A 558 -22.54 15.73 -37.75
CA TYR A 558 -22.50 16.98 -36.99
C TYR A 558 -23.05 18.16 -37.80
N ASN A 559 -22.54 18.39 -39.01
CA ASN A 559 -22.96 19.52 -39.83
C ASN A 559 -24.44 19.41 -40.27
N LYS A 560 -24.99 18.19 -40.33
CA LYS A 560 -26.40 17.95 -40.63
C LYS A 560 -27.32 18.26 -39.44
N LEU A 561 -26.90 17.91 -38.23
CA LEU A 561 -27.68 18.10 -37.00
C LEU A 561 -27.54 19.50 -36.41
N PHE A 562 -26.40 20.15 -36.61
CA PHE A 562 -26.05 21.43 -35.96
C PHE A 562 -25.59 22.47 -37.01
N PRO A 563 -26.51 23.09 -37.75
CA PRO A 563 -26.17 24.15 -38.71
C PRO A 563 -25.54 25.35 -38.01
N LYS A 564 -24.64 26.06 -38.70
CA LYS A 564 -23.96 27.26 -38.19
C LYS A 564 -24.86 28.49 -38.31
N TRP A 565 -25.00 29.21 -37.21
CA TRP A 565 -25.64 30.51 -37.09
C TRP A 565 -24.57 31.58 -36.93
N ARG A 566 -24.86 32.83 -37.31
CA ARG A 566 -23.89 33.93 -37.25
C ARG A 566 -24.50 35.09 -36.47
N LEU A 567 -23.78 35.59 -35.47
CA LEU A 567 -24.12 36.85 -34.80
C LEU A 567 -23.24 37.97 -35.39
N LEU A 568 -23.88 39.02 -35.88
CA LEU A 568 -23.22 40.18 -36.51
C LEU A 568 -23.24 41.37 -35.55
N LEU A 569 -22.06 41.91 -35.25
CA LEU A 569 -21.89 43.11 -34.46
C LEU A 569 -21.55 44.26 -35.41
N VAL A 570 -22.50 45.16 -35.62
CA VAL A 570 -22.42 46.24 -36.60
C VAL A 570 -22.37 47.58 -35.87
N LYS A 571 -21.43 48.44 -36.26
CA LYS A 571 -21.31 49.80 -35.75
C LYS A 571 -21.42 50.76 -36.93
N GLY A 572 -22.60 51.34 -37.12
CA GLY A 572 -22.89 52.15 -38.30
C GLY A 572 -23.09 51.28 -39.56
N LYS A 573 -22.32 51.53 -40.62
CA LYS A 573 -22.32 50.74 -41.87
C LYS A 573 -21.17 49.72 -41.97
N GLU A 574 -20.31 49.66 -40.96
CA GLU A 574 -19.17 48.75 -40.93
C GLU A 574 -19.45 47.59 -39.96
N GLU A 575 -19.18 46.38 -40.43
CA GLU A 575 -19.20 45.17 -39.61
C GLU A 575 -17.91 45.11 -38.78
N GLU A 576 -18.02 45.21 -37.45
CA GLU A 576 -16.86 45.17 -36.55
C GLU A 576 -16.50 43.73 -36.15
N ALA A 577 -17.49 42.83 -36.01
CA ALA A 577 -17.22 41.46 -35.61
C ALA A 577 -18.28 40.46 -36.09
N ARG A 578 -17.83 39.27 -36.51
CA ARG A 578 -18.66 38.11 -36.88
C ARG A 578 -18.41 36.98 -35.88
N PHE A 579 -19.45 36.45 -35.24
CA PHE A 579 -19.34 35.34 -34.31
C PHE A 579 -20.17 34.14 -34.79
N PRO A 580 -19.53 33.11 -35.41
CA PRO A 580 -20.23 31.89 -35.77
C PRO A 580 -20.48 31.00 -34.54
N PHE A 581 -21.68 30.45 -34.43
CA PHE A 581 -22.06 29.51 -33.37
C PHE A 581 -23.00 28.41 -33.86
N THR A 582 -23.09 27.32 -33.12
CA THR A 582 -23.96 26.16 -33.36
C THR A 582 -24.83 25.90 -32.13
N ALA A 583 -25.96 25.19 -32.28
CA ALA A 583 -26.78 24.83 -31.13
C ALA A 583 -26.01 23.94 -30.11
N SER A 584 -25.07 23.10 -30.56
CA SER A 584 -24.17 22.33 -29.69
C SER A 584 -23.21 23.24 -28.92
N SER A 585 -22.62 24.24 -29.56
CA SER A 585 -21.72 25.18 -28.89
C SER A 585 -22.43 25.98 -27.78
N ILE A 586 -23.71 26.33 -27.96
CA ILE A 586 -24.54 26.95 -26.92
C ILE A 586 -24.82 25.94 -25.80
N GLY A 587 -25.21 24.71 -26.13
CA GLY A 587 -25.46 23.66 -25.13
C GLY A 587 -24.23 23.38 -24.26
N PHE A 588 -23.06 23.22 -24.86
CA PHE A 588 -21.81 23.02 -24.13
C PHE A 588 -21.34 24.26 -23.39
N LEU A 589 -21.68 25.47 -23.84
CA LEU A 589 -21.44 26.69 -23.07
C LEU A 589 -22.23 26.68 -21.76
N VAL A 590 -23.50 26.29 -21.77
CA VAL A 590 -24.30 26.16 -20.54
C VAL A 590 -23.71 25.11 -19.60
N VAL A 591 -23.35 23.92 -20.12
CA VAL A 591 -22.74 22.84 -19.33
C VAL A 591 -21.40 23.28 -18.72
N SER A 592 -20.55 23.92 -19.52
CA SER A 592 -19.24 24.36 -19.07
C SER A 592 -19.32 25.52 -18.07
N LEU A 593 -20.25 26.46 -18.25
CA LEU A 593 -20.50 27.53 -17.27
C LEU A 593 -21.03 26.95 -15.95
N ALA A 594 -21.93 25.96 -16.00
CA ALA A 594 -22.40 25.27 -14.80
C ALA A 594 -21.25 24.54 -14.07
N ALA A 595 -20.36 23.87 -14.80
CA ALA A 595 -19.16 23.25 -14.23
C ALA A 595 -18.20 24.29 -13.60
N SER A 596 -17.96 25.42 -14.28
CA SER A 596 -17.15 26.52 -13.76
C SER A 596 -17.76 27.18 -12.51
N LEU A 597 -19.09 27.37 -12.46
CA LEU A 597 -19.76 27.92 -11.28
C LEU A 597 -19.73 26.92 -10.11
N SER A 598 -19.90 25.63 -10.41
CA SER A 598 -19.78 24.55 -9.42
C SER A 598 -18.37 24.47 -8.81
N TYR A 599 -17.33 24.77 -9.59
CA TYR A 599 -15.95 24.87 -9.10
C TYR A 599 -15.80 25.94 -8.01
N LEU A 600 -16.51 27.08 -8.12
CA LEU A 600 -16.49 28.11 -7.09
C LEU A 600 -17.36 27.77 -5.88
N TYR A 601 -18.47 27.07 -6.10
CA TYR A 601 -19.45 26.76 -5.06
C TYR A 601 -19.03 25.60 -4.16
N PHE A 602 -18.44 24.53 -4.72
CA PHE A 602 -18.10 23.29 -3.99
C PHE A 602 -16.64 23.23 -3.55
N GLU A 603 -16.08 24.32 -3.05
CA GLU A 603 -14.70 24.35 -2.51
C GLU A 603 -13.62 23.84 -3.49
N ARG A 604 -13.79 24.08 -4.80
CA ARG A 604 -12.77 23.83 -5.85
C ARG A 604 -12.31 22.38 -5.94
N PRO A 605 -13.23 21.44 -6.23
CA PRO A 605 -12.88 20.03 -6.25
C PRO A 605 -11.89 19.74 -7.39
N TRP A 606 -10.92 18.86 -7.11
CA TRP A 606 -9.77 18.61 -8.00
C TRP A 606 -10.16 18.15 -9.41
N TYR A 607 -11.28 17.44 -9.58
CA TYR A 607 -11.74 16.98 -10.89
C TYR A 607 -12.30 18.12 -11.75
N LEU A 608 -12.99 19.11 -11.15
CA LEU A 608 -13.39 20.34 -11.85
C LEU A 608 -12.18 21.22 -12.15
N ASN A 609 -11.23 21.30 -11.22
CA ASN A 609 -9.93 21.95 -11.46
C ASN A 609 -9.24 21.36 -12.70
N ASN A 610 -9.16 20.03 -12.80
CA ASN A 610 -8.54 19.36 -13.94
C ASN A 610 -9.34 19.55 -15.23
N PHE A 611 -10.67 19.52 -15.17
CA PHE A 611 -11.51 19.82 -16.34
C PHE A 611 -11.19 21.21 -16.92
N LEU A 612 -11.16 22.24 -16.06
CA LEU A 612 -10.82 23.61 -16.46
C LEU A 612 -9.36 23.69 -16.95
N GLY A 613 -8.42 23.08 -16.22
CA GLY A 613 -7.00 23.06 -16.58
C GLY A 613 -6.74 22.41 -17.94
N LEU A 614 -7.38 21.27 -18.21
CA LEU A 614 -7.30 20.59 -19.52
C LEU A 614 -7.94 21.40 -20.63
N SER A 615 -9.04 22.09 -20.34
CA SER A 615 -9.72 22.98 -21.30
C SER A 615 -8.83 24.17 -21.68
N PHE A 616 -8.13 24.77 -20.71
CA PHE A 616 -7.13 25.80 -20.95
C PHE A 616 -5.94 25.27 -21.74
N ALA A 617 -5.44 24.09 -21.38
CA ALA A 617 -4.29 23.51 -22.07
C ALA A 617 -4.61 23.24 -23.55
N TRP A 618 -5.75 22.60 -23.81
CA TRP A 618 -6.23 22.33 -25.15
C TRP A 618 -6.44 23.62 -25.96
N THR A 619 -7.07 24.62 -25.37
CA THR A 619 -7.32 25.91 -26.03
C THR A 619 -6.02 26.66 -26.30
N GLY A 620 -5.07 26.66 -25.35
CA GLY A 620 -3.76 27.28 -25.53
C GLY A 620 -2.95 26.66 -26.66
N ILE A 621 -2.90 25.32 -26.74
CA ILE A 621 -2.22 24.60 -27.83
C ILE A 621 -2.85 24.93 -29.20
N LYS A 622 -4.18 25.11 -29.23
CA LYS A 622 -4.91 25.45 -30.45
C LYS A 622 -4.67 26.90 -30.92
N LEU A 623 -4.60 27.85 -30.00
CA LEU A 623 -4.57 29.28 -30.32
C LEU A 623 -3.17 29.85 -30.53
N ILE A 624 -2.16 29.30 -29.86
CA ILE A 624 -0.78 29.77 -29.97
C ILE A 624 -0.13 29.13 -31.21
N GLU A 625 0.30 29.94 -32.17
CA GLU A 625 0.93 29.47 -33.40
C GLU A 625 2.39 29.90 -33.49
N LEU A 626 3.29 28.93 -33.61
CA LEU A 626 4.70 29.20 -33.88
C LEU A 626 4.94 29.34 -35.39
N ASP A 627 5.77 30.30 -35.78
CA ASP A 627 6.12 30.54 -37.18
C ASP A 627 7.08 29.49 -37.78
N SER A 628 7.87 28.80 -36.95
CA SER A 628 8.93 27.90 -37.39
C SER A 628 9.44 27.02 -36.24
N LEU A 629 10.08 25.89 -36.59
CA LEU A 629 10.72 25.02 -35.59
C LEU A 629 11.87 25.74 -34.87
N LYS A 630 12.54 26.70 -35.52
CA LYS A 630 13.58 27.51 -34.89
C LYS A 630 13.02 28.36 -33.76
N THR A 631 11.91 29.05 -34.00
CA THR A 631 11.22 29.86 -32.97
C THR A 631 10.74 28.98 -31.83
N GLY A 632 10.19 27.80 -32.14
CA GLY A 632 9.83 26.81 -31.14
C GLY A 632 11.01 26.32 -30.28
N ALA A 633 12.15 26.06 -30.91
CA ALA A 633 13.37 25.67 -30.21
C ALA A 633 13.93 26.81 -29.34
N ILE A 634 13.87 28.06 -29.81
CA ILE A 634 14.24 29.25 -29.03
C ILE A 634 13.35 29.38 -27.79
N LEU A 635 12.03 29.25 -27.96
CA LEU A 635 11.06 29.30 -26.87
C LEU A 635 11.35 28.23 -25.82
N LEU A 636 11.42 26.96 -26.22
CA LEU A 636 11.68 25.84 -25.32
C LEU A 636 13.06 25.90 -24.67
N SER A 637 14.09 26.40 -25.37
CA SER A 637 15.42 26.59 -24.80
C SER A 637 15.44 27.71 -23.76
N GLY A 638 14.73 28.82 -24.01
CA GLY A 638 14.58 29.89 -23.02
C GLY A 638 13.85 29.41 -21.76
N LEU A 639 12.79 28.63 -21.96
CA LEU A 639 11.97 28.07 -20.87
C LEU A 639 12.70 26.99 -20.07
N PHE A 640 13.62 26.25 -20.70
CA PHE A 640 14.52 25.32 -20.01
C PHE A 640 15.32 26.03 -18.91
N PHE A 641 15.96 27.17 -19.22
CA PHE A 641 16.71 27.94 -18.24
C PHE A 641 15.80 28.61 -17.20
N TYR A 642 14.65 29.13 -17.63
CA TYR A 642 13.63 29.70 -16.75
C TYR A 642 13.21 28.71 -15.65
N ASP A 643 12.85 27.48 -16.03
CA ASP A 643 12.31 26.49 -15.12
C ASP A 643 13.38 26.00 -14.12
N ILE A 644 14.61 25.77 -14.60
CA ILE A 644 15.77 25.45 -13.76
C ILE A 644 16.01 26.54 -12.72
N PHE A 645 16.04 27.80 -13.14
CA PHE A 645 16.28 28.94 -12.24
C PHE A 645 15.22 29.02 -11.15
N TRP A 646 13.94 29.03 -11.52
CA TRP A 646 12.86 29.24 -10.56
C TRP A 646 12.57 28.04 -9.67
N VAL A 647 12.90 26.81 -10.10
CA VAL A 647 12.70 25.59 -9.31
C VAL A 647 13.90 25.26 -8.40
N PHE A 648 15.14 25.38 -8.88
CA PHE A 648 16.31 24.98 -8.08
C PHE A 648 16.98 26.12 -7.33
N PHE A 649 16.95 27.36 -7.85
CA PHE A 649 17.72 28.46 -7.27
C PHE A 649 16.88 29.40 -6.40
N THR A 650 15.55 29.26 -6.38
CA THR A 650 14.67 30.14 -5.60
C THR A 650 13.49 29.37 -4.97
N PRO A 651 12.89 29.87 -3.87
CA PRO A 651 11.66 29.28 -3.30
C PRO A 651 10.37 29.76 -3.99
N VAL A 652 10.46 30.65 -4.99
CA VAL A 652 9.33 31.39 -5.56
C VAL A 652 8.32 30.45 -6.22
N MET A 653 8.79 29.54 -7.09
CA MET A 653 7.91 28.61 -7.81
C MET A 653 7.11 27.71 -6.87
N VAL A 654 7.78 27.14 -5.85
CA VAL A 654 7.14 26.26 -4.86
C VAL A 654 6.13 27.03 -4.01
N SER A 655 6.45 28.27 -3.62
CA SER A 655 5.56 29.12 -2.83
C SER A 655 4.29 29.50 -3.60
N VAL A 656 4.41 29.88 -4.87
CA VAL A 656 3.26 30.20 -5.72
C VAL A 656 2.42 28.95 -6.00
N ALA A 657 3.06 27.82 -6.33
CA ALA A 657 2.37 26.57 -6.65
C ALA A 657 1.56 26.00 -5.46
N LYS A 658 2.03 26.19 -4.22
CA LYS A 658 1.31 25.78 -3.01
C LYS A 658 0.34 26.84 -2.49
N GLY A 659 0.58 28.12 -2.81
CA GLY A 659 -0.19 29.25 -2.30
C GLY A 659 -1.47 29.54 -3.08
N LEU A 660 -1.50 29.19 -4.37
CA LEU A 660 -2.63 29.47 -5.27
C LEU A 660 -3.47 28.21 -5.53
N ASP A 661 -4.78 28.35 -5.33
CA ASP A 661 -5.75 27.31 -5.64
C ASP A 661 -6.57 27.70 -6.88
N ALA A 662 -5.95 27.54 -8.04
CA ALA A 662 -6.50 27.91 -9.33
C ALA A 662 -6.22 26.81 -10.36
N PRO A 663 -7.04 26.71 -11.44
CA PRO A 663 -6.89 25.73 -12.52
C PRO A 663 -5.71 26.04 -13.46
N ILE A 664 -4.55 26.32 -12.87
CA ILE A 664 -3.25 26.54 -13.54
C ILE A 664 -2.33 25.32 -13.42
N LYS A 665 -2.84 24.23 -12.82
CA LYS A 665 -2.15 22.96 -12.57
C LYS A 665 -3.16 21.82 -12.60
N LEU A 666 -2.73 20.65 -13.05
CA LEU A 666 -3.48 19.41 -12.87
C LEU A 666 -3.13 18.80 -11.52
N LEU A 667 -4.13 18.20 -10.87
CA LEU A 667 -4.04 17.63 -9.54
C LEU A 667 -4.46 16.17 -9.56
N TRP A 668 -3.77 15.34 -8.77
CA TRP A 668 -4.21 13.98 -8.48
C TRP A 668 -4.00 13.65 -7.01
N PRO A 669 -4.99 13.12 -6.28
CA PRO A 669 -4.83 12.82 -4.87
C PRO A 669 -3.88 11.65 -4.67
N LYS A 670 -3.03 11.72 -3.63
CA LYS A 670 -2.05 10.65 -3.36
C LYS A 670 -2.70 9.35 -2.89
N ASP A 671 -3.89 9.36 -2.30
CA ASP A 671 -4.53 8.15 -1.76
C ASP A 671 -5.63 7.56 -2.68
N ALA A 672 -5.70 8.01 -3.94
CA ALA A 672 -6.86 7.82 -4.82
C ALA A 672 -7.13 6.42 -5.37
N GLY A 673 -6.37 5.39 -4.98
CA GLY A 673 -6.63 4.01 -5.41
C GLY A 673 -8.02 3.48 -5.04
N LEU A 674 -8.74 4.15 -4.13
CA LEU A 674 -10.06 3.76 -3.62
C LEU A 674 -11.24 4.60 -4.13
N SER A 675 -11.04 5.64 -4.94
CA SER A 675 -12.15 6.53 -5.33
C SER A 675 -13.25 5.84 -6.15
N PHE A 676 -12.87 4.98 -7.09
CA PHE A 676 -13.82 4.22 -7.92
C PHE A 676 -14.61 3.17 -7.12
N ILE A 677 -13.96 2.54 -6.14
CA ILE A 677 -14.57 1.53 -5.26
C ILE A 677 -15.49 2.19 -4.23
N ALA A 678 -15.09 3.35 -3.69
CA ALA A 678 -15.92 4.16 -2.79
C ALA A 678 -17.18 4.70 -3.48
N GLU A 679 -17.08 5.08 -4.75
CA GLU A 679 -18.22 5.53 -5.57
C GLU A 679 -19.21 4.37 -5.88
N LEU A 680 -18.69 3.16 -6.12
CA LEU A 680 -19.50 1.93 -6.21
C LEU A 680 -20.16 1.57 -4.87
N ALA A 681 -19.44 1.73 -3.75
CA ALA A 681 -19.97 1.48 -2.41
C ALA A 681 -21.09 2.49 -2.03
N GLN A 682 -20.97 3.75 -2.45
CA GLN A 682 -22.01 4.76 -2.25
C GLN A 682 -23.26 4.46 -3.10
N LYS A 683 -23.10 4.04 -4.36
CA LYS A 683 -24.22 3.55 -5.19
C LYS A 683 -24.89 2.29 -4.63
N ALA A 684 -24.19 1.55 -3.76
CA ALA A 684 -24.71 0.42 -3.01
C ALA A 684 -25.27 0.79 -1.62
N GLY A 685 -25.32 2.07 -1.24
CA GLY A 685 -25.99 2.55 -0.03
C GLY A 685 -25.11 2.66 1.23
N TYR A 686 -23.79 2.65 1.10
CA TYR A 686 -22.87 2.84 2.23
C TYR A 686 -22.42 4.31 2.34
N GLU A 687 -22.75 5.00 3.44
CA GLU A 687 -22.25 6.35 3.75
C GLU A 687 -20.83 6.26 4.37
N CYS A 688 -19.84 6.93 3.76
CA CYS A 688 -18.51 7.10 4.38
C CYS A 688 -18.22 8.58 4.67
N GLU A 689 -18.13 8.92 5.96
CA GLU A 689 -17.69 10.24 6.45
C GLU A 689 -16.27 10.59 5.97
N CYS A 690 -15.46 9.58 5.66
CA CYS A 690 -14.14 9.69 5.04
C CYS A 690 -14.16 10.31 3.64
N LEU A 691 -15.23 10.03 2.86
CA LEU A 691 -15.38 10.44 1.47
C LEU A 691 -15.78 11.92 1.37
N SER A 692 -16.57 12.41 2.33
CA SER A 692 -16.92 13.82 2.48
C SER A 692 -15.67 14.70 2.66
N LYS A 693 -14.75 14.31 3.56
CA LYS A 693 -13.46 15.01 3.77
C LYS A 693 -12.49 14.91 2.58
N TYR A 694 -12.59 13.84 1.81
CA TYR A 694 -11.75 13.61 0.64
C TYR A 694 -12.22 14.41 -0.59
N LEU A 695 -13.53 14.62 -0.73
CA LEU A 695 -14.14 15.45 -1.76
C LEU A 695 -14.04 16.96 -1.44
N SER A 696 -13.96 17.34 -0.15
CA SER A 696 -13.80 18.72 0.33
C SER A 696 -12.34 19.22 0.34
N GLY A 697 -11.39 18.48 -0.24
CA GLY A 697 -10.01 18.95 -0.39
C GLY A 697 -9.10 18.87 0.85
N ASP A 698 -9.56 18.28 1.96
CA ASP A 698 -8.81 18.16 3.22
C ASP A 698 -7.92 16.88 3.29
N ALA A 699 -7.69 16.21 2.15
CA ALA A 699 -6.94 14.96 2.05
C ALA A 699 -5.40 15.14 2.03
N PRO A 700 -4.61 14.10 2.37
CA PRO A 700 -3.16 14.17 2.57
C PRO A 700 -2.37 14.37 1.26
N GLY A 701 -2.29 15.62 0.78
CA GLY A 701 -1.36 16.06 -0.25
C GLY A 701 -1.67 15.58 -1.69
N PHE A 702 -1.73 16.52 -2.63
CA PHE A 702 -1.88 16.23 -4.05
C PHE A 702 -0.52 16.06 -4.74
N THR A 703 -0.50 15.25 -5.81
CA THR A 703 0.53 15.31 -6.85
C THR A 703 0.08 16.32 -7.90
N LEU A 704 1.00 17.12 -8.43
CA LEU A 704 0.69 18.22 -9.33
C LEU A 704 1.53 18.18 -10.61
N LEU A 705 0.97 18.71 -11.70
CA LEU A 705 1.65 18.97 -12.97
C LEU A 705 1.23 20.36 -13.47
N GLY A 706 2.18 21.23 -13.82
CA GLY A 706 1.89 22.59 -14.26
C GLY A 706 1.31 22.63 -15.68
N LEU A 707 0.38 23.55 -15.97
CA LEU A 707 -0.11 23.70 -17.34
C LEU A 707 0.96 24.19 -18.31
N GLY A 708 1.95 24.95 -17.84
CA GLY A 708 3.09 25.38 -18.67
C GLY A 708 3.88 24.21 -19.27
N ASP A 709 3.99 23.12 -18.52
CA ASP A 709 4.65 21.88 -18.93
C ASP A 709 3.86 21.10 -19.98
N ILE A 710 2.56 21.41 -20.14
CA ILE A 710 1.66 20.80 -21.12
C ILE A 710 1.55 21.69 -22.36
N VAL A 711 1.23 22.97 -22.17
CA VAL A 711 0.92 23.90 -23.27
C VAL A 711 2.15 24.22 -24.10
N LEU A 712 3.27 24.60 -23.48
CA LEU A 712 4.41 25.13 -24.24
C LEU A 712 5.11 24.03 -25.05
N PRO A 713 5.43 22.85 -24.49
CA PRO A 713 5.86 21.71 -25.31
C PRO A 713 4.76 21.25 -26.27
N GLY A 714 3.50 21.31 -25.88
CA GLY A 714 2.36 20.92 -26.72
C GLY A 714 2.21 21.75 -27.99
N VAL A 715 2.44 23.07 -27.93
CA VAL A 715 2.47 23.96 -29.11
C VAL A 715 3.59 23.56 -30.07
N PHE A 716 4.77 23.17 -29.55
CA PHE A 716 5.87 22.66 -30.38
C PHE A 716 5.52 21.31 -31.04
N VAL A 717 4.87 20.40 -30.31
CA VAL A 717 4.36 19.14 -30.84
C VAL A 717 3.30 19.39 -31.93
N ALA A 718 2.40 20.36 -31.73
CA ALA A 718 1.40 20.76 -32.71
C ALA A 718 2.04 21.33 -33.99
N LEU A 719 3.11 22.11 -33.85
CA LEU A 719 3.90 22.60 -34.99
C LEU A 719 4.51 21.45 -35.80
N CYS A 720 5.01 20.39 -35.14
CA CYS A 720 5.52 19.21 -35.84
C CYS A 720 4.44 18.53 -36.70
N LEU A 721 3.20 18.48 -36.21
CA LEU A 721 2.07 17.93 -36.97
C LEU A 721 1.74 18.78 -38.20
N ARG A 722 1.84 20.11 -38.07
CA ARG A 722 1.65 21.04 -39.20
C ARG A 722 2.76 20.91 -40.23
N LEU A 723 4.01 20.76 -39.79
CA LEU A 723 5.15 20.47 -40.67
C LEU A 723 4.94 19.15 -41.44
N ASP A 724 4.57 18.08 -40.73
CA ASP A 724 4.29 16.78 -41.37
C ASP A 724 3.20 16.92 -42.44
N LEU A 725 2.16 17.73 -42.18
CA LEU A 725 1.09 18.00 -43.13
C LEU A 725 1.63 18.75 -44.37
N HIS A 726 2.42 19.79 -44.16
CA HIS A 726 3.04 20.56 -45.23
C HIS A 726 3.92 19.65 -46.12
N LEU A 727 4.80 18.85 -45.53
CA LEU A 727 5.66 17.93 -46.28
C LEU A 727 4.85 16.87 -47.05
N ALA A 728 3.76 16.36 -46.47
CA ALA A 728 2.85 15.46 -47.19
C ALA A 728 2.18 16.14 -48.39
N THR A 729 1.72 17.38 -48.22
CA THR A 729 1.13 18.19 -49.29
C THR A 729 2.13 18.50 -50.40
N VAL A 730 3.36 18.92 -50.07
CA VAL A 730 4.42 19.19 -51.04
C VAL A 730 4.77 17.94 -51.86
N ARG A 731 4.95 16.78 -51.19
CA ARG A 731 5.24 15.50 -51.87
C ARG A 731 4.11 15.11 -52.82
N HIS A 732 2.85 15.26 -52.40
CA HIS A 732 1.68 14.98 -53.23
C HIS A 732 1.61 15.91 -54.46
N HIS A 733 1.88 17.21 -54.30
CA HIS A 733 1.94 18.15 -55.43
C HIS A 733 3.09 17.84 -56.40
N GLN A 734 4.27 17.44 -55.91
CA GLN A 734 5.41 17.06 -56.75
C GLN A 734 5.13 15.78 -57.54
N GLN A 735 4.53 14.76 -56.93
CA GLN A 735 4.14 13.53 -57.63
C GLN A 735 3.06 13.78 -58.70
N LYS A 736 2.07 14.62 -58.39
CA LYS A 736 1.04 15.05 -59.35
C LYS A 736 1.64 15.79 -60.54
N LYS A 737 2.63 16.68 -60.32
CA LYS A 737 3.37 17.38 -61.39
C LYS A 737 4.20 16.42 -62.27
N GLN A 738 4.62 15.27 -61.74
CA GLN A 738 5.41 14.26 -62.45
C GLN A 738 4.56 13.14 -63.09
N GLY A 739 3.23 13.20 -62.99
CA GLY A 739 2.32 12.25 -63.65
C GLY A 739 2.21 10.87 -63.00
N PHE A 740 2.67 10.71 -61.75
CA PHE A 740 2.56 9.44 -61.02
C PHE A 740 1.19 9.31 -60.33
N PRO A 741 0.56 8.11 -60.34
CA PRO A 741 -0.67 7.87 -59.58
C PRO A 741 -0.38 7.89 -58.07
N PRO A 742 -1.36 8.27 -57.22
CA PRO A 742 -1.14 8.31 -55.79
C PRO A 742 -0.80 6.92 -55.22
N THR A 743 0.23 6.86 -54.39
CA THR A 743 0.83 5.66 -53.80
C THR A 743 0.41 5.47 -52.34
N ALA A 744 0.63 4.29 -51.76
CA ALA A 744 0.41 4.08 -50.32
C ALA A 744 1.29 5.00 -49.43
N SER A 745 2.37 5.56 -49.98
CA SER A 745 3.22 6.60 -49.38
C SER A 745 2.60 8.00 -49.35
N ASP A 746 1.47 8.25 -50.03
CA ASP A 746 0.71 9.52 -49.94
C ASP A 746 -0.20 9.60 -48.71
N LYS A 747 -0.20 8.55 -47.87
CA LYS A 747 -0.79 8.64 -46.54
C LYS A 747 -0.10 9.75 -45.76
N PHE A 748 -0.88 10.56 -45.04
CA PHE A 748 -0.39 11.61 -44.15
C PHE A 748 0.40 10.99 -42.97
N CYS A 749 1.63 10.58 -43.27
CA CYS A 749 2.64 10.09 -42.34
C CYS A 749 3.08 11.22 -41.42
N LYS A 750 3.27 10.92 -40.14
CA LYS A 750 3.51 11.93 -39.09
C LYS A 750 4.82 11.70 -38.35
N PRO A 751 5.94 11.47 -39.05
CA PRO A 751 7.18 11.08 -38.40
C PRO A 751 7.60 12.08 -37.33
N TYR A 752 7.55 13.39 -37.60
CA TYR A 752 8.02 14.40 -36.66
C TYR A 752 7.07 14.58 -35.47
N PHE A 753 5.76 14.59 -35.71
CA PHE A 753 4.76 14.64 -34.64
C PHE A 753 4.82 13.42 -33.74
N THR A 754 4.86 12.20 -34.30
CA THR A 754 4.91 10.97 -33.51
C THR A 754 6.20 10.90 -32.70
N THR A 755 7.36 11.21 -33.29
CA THR A 755 8.62 11.20 -32.53
C THR A 755 8.63 12.24 -31.43
N CYS A 756 8.11 13.45 -31.68
CA CYS A 756 8.08 14.52 -30.69
C CYS A 756 7.08 14.23 -29.56
N LEU A 757 5.91 13.65 -29.86
CA LEU A 757 4.91 13.26 -28.87
C LEU A 757 5.42 12.13 -27.95
N VAL A 758 6.12 11.15 -28.52
CA VAL A 758 6.77 10.09 -27.73
C VAL A 758 7.88 10.69 -26.85
N ALA A 759 8.69 11.60 -27.39
CA ALA A 759 9.73 12.27 -26.63
C ALA A 759 9.16 13.12 -25.48
N TYR A 760 8.04 13.81 -25.71
CA TYR A 760 7.30 14.52 -24.66
C TYR A 760 6.87 13.57 -23.52
N PHE A 761 6.27 12.43 -23.85
CA PHE A 761 5.87 11.42 -22.85
C PHE A 761 7.08 10.86 -22.08
N LEU A 762 8.17 10.51 -22.77
CA LEU A 762 9.39 10.02 -22.13
C LEU A 762 10.05 11.10 -21.25
N GLY A 763 9.96 12.37 -21.65
CA GLY A 763 10.39 13.51 -20.85
C GLY A 763 9.61 13.60 -19.53
N LEU A 764 8.27 13.53 -19.57
CA LEU A 764 7.43 13.47 -18.37
C LEU A 764 7.78 12.28 -17.47
N LEU A 765 7.95 11.09 -18.06
CA LEU A 765 8.31 9.89 -17.33
C LEU A 765 9.68 10.04 -16.64
N THR A 766 10.65 10.64 -17.33
CA THR A 766 11.98 10.92 -16.78
C THR A 766 11.88 11.88 -15.59
N THR A 767 11.11 12.96 -15.70
CA THR A 767 10.85 13.88 -14.58
C THR A 767 10.31 13.13 -13.36
N VAL A 768 9.33 12.24 -13.56
CA VAL A 768 8.74 11.43 -12.49
C VAL A 768 9.76 10.49 -11.85
N VAL A 769 10.55 9.78 -12.65
CA VAL A 769 11.58 8.85 -12.16
C VAL A 769 12.64 9.60 -11.35
N VAL A 770 13.11 10.75 -11.83
CA VAL A 770 14.09 11.56 -11.10
C VAL A 770 13.48 12.11 -9.80
N MET A 771 12.27 12.67 -9.84
CA MET A 771 11.57 13.11 -8.61
C MET A 771 11.44 11.96 -7.60
N HIS A 772 11.13 10.76 -8.07
CA HIS A 772 11.00 9.59 -7.22
C HIS A 772 12.32 9.21 -6.54
N ASN A 773 13.43 9.26 -7.27
CA ASN A 773 14.74 8.85 -6.78
C ASN A 773 15.35 9.90 -5.84
N PHE A 774 15.20 11.19 -6.16
CA PHE A 774 15.83 12.29 -5.40
C PHE A 774 14.93 12.88 -4.32
N LYS A 775 13.63 12.50 -4.27
CA LYS A 775 12.64 12.99 -3.29
C LYS A 775 12.54 14.53 -3.23
N ALA A 776 12.80 15.19 -4.35
CA ALA A 776 12.76 16.65 -4.50
C ALA A 776 11.93 17.03 -5.73
N ALA A 777 11.33 18.23 -5.70
CA ALA A 777 10.66 18.79 -6.88
C ALA A 777 11.67 18.94 -8.02
N GLN A 778 11.24 18.60 -9.24
CA GLN A 778 12.06 18.73 -10.44
C GLN A 778 11.36 19.67 -11.44
N PRO A 779 12.12 20.54 -12.12
CA PRO A 779 11.61 21.29 -13.25
C PRO A 779 11.29 20.32 -14.38
N ALA A 780 10.06 20.33 -14.90
CA ALA A 780 9.66 19.36 -15.92
C ALA A 780 10.31 19.72 -17.27
N LEU A 781 10.45 21.02 -17.57
CA LEU A 781 11.03 21.51 -18.82
C LEU A 781 12.52 21.20 -18.96
N LEU A 782 13.21 20.91 -17.85
CA LEU A 782 14.58 20.37 -17.86
C LEU A 782 14.68 19.09 -18.70
N TYR A 783 13.65 18.25 -18.70
CA TYR A 783 13.63 16.99 -19.43
C TYR A 783 12.83 17.10 -20.73
N LEU A 784 11.70 17.80 -20.69
CA LEU A 784 10.79 17.96 -21.82
C LEU A 784 11.40 18.76 -22.98
N SER A 785 12.04 19.90 -22.68
CA SER A 785 12.60 20.79 -23.71
C SER A 785 13.66 20.09 -24.59
N PRO A 786 14.75 19.53 -24.02
CA PRO A 786 15.76 18.84 -24.82
C PRO A 786 15.21 17.58 -25.50
N ALA A 787 14.26 16.86 -24.87
CA ALA A 787 13.64 15.68 -25.49
C ALA A 787 12.85 16.06 -26.76
N CYS A 788 11.98 17.07 -26.68
CA CYS A 788 11.18 17.52 -27.82
C CYS A 788 12.06 18.05 -28.95
N ILE A 789 12.95 19.02 -28.68
CA ILE A 789 13.84 19.61 -29.70
C ILE A 789 14.77 18.54 -30.29
N GLY A 790 15.41 17.75 -29.43
CA GLY A 790 16.37 16.73 -29.83
C GLY A 790 15.74 15.63 -30.68
N SER A 791 14.53 15.19 -30.36
CA SER A 791 13.82 14.16 -31.13
C SER A 791 13.58 14.58 -32.58
N VAL A 792 13.17 15.83 -32.82
CA VAL A 792 12.93 16.38 -34.17
C VAL A 792 14.25 16.60 -34.91
N ALA A 793 15.30 17.07 -34.22
CA ALA A 793 16.63 17.24 -34.81
C ALA A 793 17.23 15.89 -35.26
N ILE A 794 17.14 14.87 -34.41
CA ILE A 794 17.61 13.51 -34.71
C ILE A 794 16.79 12.89 -35.84
N ALA A 795 15.45 12.97 -35.77
CA ALA A 795 14.57 12.42 -36.79
C ALA A 795 14.83 13.05 -38.16
N SER A 796 14.97 14.37 -38.22
CA SER A 796 15.23 15.10 -39.48
C SER A 796 16.63 14.83 -40.03
N TYR A 797 17.63 14.63 -39.17
CA TYR A 797 18.97 14.22 -39.57
C TYR A 797 18.98 12.80 -40.16
N ILE A 798 18.38 11.82 -39.47
CA ILE A 798 18.29 10.42 -39.93
C ILE A 798 17.57 10.33 -41.28
N ARG A 799 16.57 11.17 -41.50
CA ARG A 799 15.79 11.22 -42.74
C ARG A 799 16.47 12.00 -43.87
N GLY A 800 17.60 12.67 -43.61
CA GLY A 800 18.28 13.53 -44.60
C GLY A 800 17.54 14.84 -44.92
N GLU A 801 16.49 15.18 -44.15
CA GLU A 801 15.60 16.33 -44.36
C GLU A 801 15.95 17.52 -43.43
N PHE A 802 17.08 17.46 -42.73
CA PHE A 802 17.45 18.43 -41.67
C PHE A 802 17.37 19.89 -42.14
N LYS A 803 17.97 20.22 -43.29
CA LYS A 803 17.95 21.60 -43.78
C LYS A 803 16.53 22.06 -44.07
N GLU A 804 15.76 21.26 -44.81
CA GLU A 804 14.37 21.54 -45.19
C GLU A 804 13.47 21.78 -43.97
N VAL A 805 13.53 20.86 -43.00
CA VAL A 805 12.74 20.90 -41.76
C VAL A 805 13.07 22.13 -40.92
N TRP A 806 14.35 22.44 -40.73
CA TRP A 806 14.77 23.54 -39.86
C TRP A 806 14.76 24.90 -40.54
N THR A 807 14.72 24.99 -41.88
CA THR A 807 14.49 26.27 -42.59
C THR A 807 13.03 26.58 -42.85
N TRP A 808 12.14 25.60 -42.68
CA TRP A 808 10.71 25.77 -42.91
C TRP A 808 10.11 26.85 -42.00
N THR A 809 9.31 27.72 -42.61
CA THR A 809 8.46 28.70 -41.95
C THR A 809 7.02 28.46 -42.39
N ALA A 810 6.07 28.66 -41.47
CA ALA A 810 4.65 28.51 -41.73
C ALA A 810 4.07 29.62 -42.63
N GLU A 811 4.90 30.57 -43.13
CA GLU A 811 4.46 31.75 -43.89
C GLU A 811 4.67 31.69 -45.41
N GLU A 812 5.18 30.60 -45.99
CA GLU A 812 5.31 30.47 -47.46
C GLU A 812 4.12 29.74 -48.11
N ASP A 813 2.89 30.24 -47.90
CA ASP A 813 1.75 30.07 -48.83
C ASP A 813 1.56 31.40 -49.60
N LYS A 814 2.61 31.86 -50.28
CA LYS A 814 2.58 32.96 -51.27
C LYS A 814 3.15 32.49 -52.61
N GLU A 815 2.66 31.38 -53.15
CA GLU A 815 2.66 31.21 -54.60
C GLU A 815 1.53 32.09 -55.17
N ASP A 816 1.83 33.38 -55.42
CA ASP A 816 1.14 34.25 -56.40
C ASP A 816 1.81 35.64 -56.53
N LYS A 817 3.14 35.71 -56.49
CA LYS A 817 3.90 36.95 -56.86
C LYS A 817 4.98 36.72 -57.92
N ALA A 818 4.86 35.65 -58.71
CA ALA A 818 5.78 35.36 -59.80
C ALA A 818 5.22 35.65 -61.21
N GLU A 819 3.90 35.84 -61.39
CA GLU A 819 3.34 36.13 -62.73
C GLU A 819 3.16 37.63 -63.04
N ASP A 820 3.15 38.52 -62.04
CA ASP A 820 2.84 39.95 -62.25
C ASP A 820 4.06 40.84 -62.61
N LYS A 821 5.16 40.23 -63.08
CA LYS A 821 6.32 40.95 -63.64
C LYS A 821 6.62 40.63 -65.11
N LYS A 822 5.66 40.03 -65.82
CA LYS A 822 5.66 39.90 -67.28
C LYS A 822 4.38 40.46 -67.94
N SER A 823 3.88 41.60 -67.47
CA SER A 823 3.20 42.55 -68.35
C SER A 823 3.28 43.97 -67.77
N LYS A 824 4.20 44.78 -68.31
CA LYS A 824 4.14 46.23 -68.34
C LYS A 824 4.86 46.68 -69.60
#